data_AF-A0A5C5TF07-F1
#
_entry.id   AF-A0A5C5TF07-F1
#
_cell.length_a   1.000
_cell.length_b   1.000
_cell.length_c   1.000
_cell.angle_alpha   90.00
_cell.angle_beta   90.00
_cell.angle_gamma   90.00
#
_symmetry.space_group_name_H-M   'P 1'
#
loop_
_entity.id
_entity.type
_entity.pdbx_description
1 polymer ?
#
loop_
_entity_poly.entity_id
_entity_poly.type
_entity_poly.pdbx_seq_one_letter_code
_entity_poly.pdbx_strand_id
1 'polypeptide(L)'
;MAGEIPLTPAQYSRLMSETGNGTKDYYKGYRLIYEFIKDDPSIDINIKFFFKEAAEINSNDPLSASNAFIRQVTRLGFVWDGLFSGDATGREAQVQANSDAIGFNIFREIIRNGTVPSVAQIIPQDALTAVSVGHQSIGGWAGAFYFWNVVLSDGVTVGSKIAANPQELEKFIAINARALFDTMAKFGNTGENILNQIWAGFDAQVPLAIKAEIAERALQYFTTGDTKSFAGNPNSIDGYRPIYGSNGQVVGWAMDLPGFPPQEVVDPILLDTLNQRREIRLQRRDDLPWQESSYRGSLQDNPDGTKLILYADADGVESWSTTQVAVTADGTVSSREVTYDTGVVEDTTFDTQNNQLWTSRTQIFDPTGRETERDMRYDNGTARNQFFDVQGNQEWVWRDEVFDATGVKVGSTWQFDTGVNTQYIEDPHGAQSWRLQSISHGANGGLANHDWYYDDGRIDRIAYDANGTEAWQQYTDRFNAAGAWTERDMRYDNGTARNQFFDVQGNQDWVWRDEVFDATGVKVGSTWQFDTGVNTQYIEDPHNAQSWRLQSISHDANGGLTNHDWYYDDGRRYQQWFDPHNTTSQGLSGGSNSYDATGTWTGYEHFYDNGWRTRHSFDPYDSQDWQSLTDTYDPNGNLVTREGVNDDGFTYRTVWDADGTRPWSSYTDFNSLDGQRWYRQGINDNGTTFRTTWQGEISDTYTYNADGSFLYRDVYNGPAGALTHQSHATGTTVYYNVGQSLGTVGSFPSFASIPIPNGLPEGSIPTLSASPPVFTFEGIMLPAIIIVGTRGG
;
A
#
# COMPACT_ATOMS: atom_id res chain seq x y z
N MET A 1 -33.25 32.15 -12.98
CA MET A 1 -33.26 32.75 -11.63
C MET A 1 -32.64 31.73 -10.70
N ALA A 2 -31.33 31.79 -10.50
CA ALA A 2 -30.65 30.90 -9.55
C ALA A 2 -30.99 31.37 -8.13
N GLY A 3 -31.62 30.49 -7.35
CA GLY A 3 -31.86 30.72 -5.92
C GLY A 3 -30.56 30.62 -5.12
N GLU A 4 -30.64 30.94 -3.83
CA GLU A 4 -29.52 30.81 -2.89
C GLU A 4 -28.95 29.38 -2.91
N ILE A 5 -27.63 29.24 -2.84
CA ILE A 5 -26.95 27.93 -2.95
C ILE A 5 -26.72 27.39 -1.53
N PRO A 6 -27.34 26.27 -1.13
CA PRO A 6 -27.17 25.73 0.22
C PRO A 6 -25.77 25.13 0.41
N LEU A 7 -25.15 25.42 1.56
CA LEU A 7 -23.89 24.79 1.96
C LEU A 7 -24.16 23.46 2.66
N THR A 8 -23.39 22.43 2.32
CA THR A 8 -23.41 21.17 3.09
C THR A 8 -22.87 21.41 4.51
N PRO A 9 -23.23 20.55 5.50
CA PRO A 9 -22.69 20.70 6.86
C PRO A 9 -21.16 20.74 6.93
N ALA A 10 -20.48 19.98 6.07
CA ALA A 10 -19.02 19.97 5.98
C ALA A 10 -18.47 21.29 5.41
N GLN A 11 -19.04 21.78 4.30
CA GLN A 11 -18.68 23.07 3.72
C GLN A 11 -18.92 24.23 4.69
N TYR A 12 -20.06 24.24 5.36
CA TYR A 12 -20.43 25.24 6.36
C TYR A 12 -19.44 25.22 7.55
N SER A 13 -19.09 24.05 8.08
CA SER A 13 -18.11 23.92 9.15
C SER A 13 -16.70 24.37 8.74
N ARG A 14 -16.26 24.02 7.52
CA ARG A 14 -14.95 24.46 6.98
C ARG A 14 -14.92 25.97 6.82
N LEU A 15 -15.99 26.56 6.28
CA LEU A 15 -16.12 27.99 6.10
C LEU A 15 -16.08 28.75 7.44
N MET A 16 -16.80 28.28 8.46
CA MET A 16 -16.76 28.87 9.81
C MET A 16 -15.35 28.82 10.42
N SER A 17 -14.64 27.70 10.28
CA SER A 17 -13.28 27.56 10.80
C SER A 17 -12.31 28.54 10.16
N GLU A 18 -12.32 28.63 8.83
CA GLU A 18 -11.35 29.41 8.06
C GLU A 18 -11.60 30.93 8.12
N THR A 19 -12.84 31.35 8.39
CA THR A 19 -13.21 32.78 8.48
C THR A 19 -13.39 33.28 9.92
N GLY A 20 -13.09 32.45 10.93
CA GLY A 20 -13.33 32.77 12.33
C GLY A 20 -14.80 33.11 12.59
N ASN A 21 -15.73 32.25 12.15
CA ASN A 21 -17.17 32.50 12.14
C ASN A 21 -17.58 33.76 11.34
N GLY A 22 -16.91 34.02 10.21
CA GLY A 22 -17.22 35.13 9.29
C GLY A 22 -16.85 36.50 9.83
N THR A 23 -15.83 36.57 10.69
CA THR A 23 -15.37 37.82 11.32
C THR A 23 -13.97 38.25 10.88
N LYS A 24 -13.26 37.41 10.11
CA LYS A 24 -11.92 37.67 9.59
C LYS A 24 -11.59 36.75 8.42
N ASP A 25 -10.39 36.91 7.84
CA ASP A 25 -9.83 36.03 6.81
C ASP A 25 -10.76 35.85 5.58
N TYR A 26 -11.44 36.92 5.19
CA TYR A 26 -12.52 36.88 4.19
C TYR A 26 -12.05 36.35 2.83
N TYR A 27 -10.82 36.65 2.41
CA TYR A 27 -10.23 36.11 1.18
C TYR A 27 -10.21 34.57 1.16
N LYS A 28 -9.96 33.92 2.30
CA LYS A 28 -10.02 32.46 2.41
C LYS A 28 -11.45 31.97 2.24
N GLY A 29 -12.40 32.68 2.85
CA GLY A 29 -13.82 32.41 2.69
C GLY A 29 -14.27 32.51 1.23
N TYR A 30 -13.86 33.57 0.51
CA TYR A 30 -14.20 33.76 -0.89
C TYR A 30 -13.64 32.64 -1.76
N ARG A 31 -12.36 32.29 -1.54
CA ARG A 31 -11.67 31.20 -2.22
C ARG A 31 -12.34 29.85 -1.98
N LEU A 32 -12.72 29.56 -0.73
CA LEU A 32 -13.44 28.33 -0.37
C LEU A 32 -14.80 28.23 -1.05
N ILE A 33 -15.57 29.32 -1.08
CA ILE A 33 -16.86 29.30 -1.77
C ILE A 33 -16.64 29.08 -3.26
N TYR A 34 -15.66 29.76 -3.87
CA TYR A 34 -15.31 29.51 -5.26
C TYR A 34 -14.93 28.05 -5.50
N GLU A 35 -14.10 27.44 -4.65
CA GLU A 35 -13.77 26.01 -4.70
C GLU A 35 -15.02 25.11 -4.63
N PHE A 36 -16.02 25.48 -3.82
CA PHE A 36 -17.25 24.70 -3.69
C PHE A 36 -18.13 24.76 -4.95
N ILE A 37 -18.08 25.85 -5.70
CA ILE A 37 -19.02 26.12 -6.80
C ILE A 37 -18.40 26.06 -8.19
N LYS A 38 -17.06 26.11 -8.31
CA LYS A 38 -16.36 26.26 -9.60
C LYS A 38 -16.72 25.17 -10.61
N ASP A 39 -16.85 23.92 -10.14
CA ASP A 39 -17.06 22.75 -10.98
C ASP A 39 -18.55 22.42 -11.20
N ASP A 40 -19.48 23.14 -10.56
CA ASP A 40 -20.92 22.91 -10.70
C ASP A 40 -21.48 23.64 -11.92
N PRO A 41 -21.88 22.95 -13.01
CA PRO A 41 -22.36 23.59 -14.23
C PRO A 41 -23.74 24.27 -14.08
N SER A 42 -24.47 24.00 -12.99
CA SER A 42 -25.78 24.63 -12.71
C SER A 42 -25.66 26.03 -12.11
N ILE A 43 -24.47 26.39 -11.63
CA ILE A 43 -24.19 27.66 -10.98
C ILE A 43 -23.79 28.71 -12.03
N ASP A 44 -24.41 29.88 -11.94
CA ASP A 44 -24.21 31.00 -12.87
C ASP A 44 -22.73 31.41 -12.96
N ILE A 45 -22.24 31.67 -14.17
CA ILE A 45 -20.83 32.04 -14.37
C ILE A 45 -20.45 33.31 -13.61
N ASN A 46 -21.38 34.26 -13.44
CA ASN A 46 -21.15 35.53 -12.76
C ASN A 46 -20.94 35.35 -11.26
N ILE A 47 -21.60 34.37 -10.63
CA ILE A 47 -21.39 34.12 -9.19
C ILE A 47 -20.05 33.44 -8.95
N LYS A 48 -19.67 32.46 -9.78
CA LYS A 48 -18.34 31.83 -9.70
C LYS A 48 -17.25 32.86 -9.84
N PHE A 49 -17.40 33.70 -10.84
CA PHE A 49 -16.49 34.75 -11.16
C PHE A 49 -16.41 35.80 -10.03
N PHE A 50 -17.54 36.27 -9.49
CA PHE A 50 -17.54 37.17 -8.32
C PHE A 50 -16.70 36.61 -7.15
N PHE A 51 -16.91 35.35 -6.76
CA PHE A 51 -16.19 34.75 -5.63
C PHE A 51 -14.69 34.56 -5.91
N LYS A 52 -14.31 34.26 -7.16
CA LYS A 52 -12.90 34.19 -7.58
C LYS A 52 -12.23 35.55 -7.40
N GLU A 53 -12.78 36.58 -8.04
CA GLU A 53 -12.16 37.90 -8.09
C GLU A 53 -12.21 38.60 -6.71
N ALA A 54 -13.28 38.41 -5.94
CA ALA A 54 -13.36 38.92 -4.56
C ALA A 54 -12.29 38.31 -3.64
N ALA A 55 -11.91 37.05 -3.87
CA ALA A 55 -10.79 36.44 -3.13
C ALA A 55 -9.47 37.15 -3.44
N GLU A 56 -9.19 37.36 -4.74
CA GLU A 56 -7.98 38.05 -5.21
C GLU A 56 -7.92 39.51 -4.70
N ILE A 57 -9.04 40.23 -4.74
CA ILE A 57 -9.14 41.62 -4.28
C ILE A 57 -8.95 41.73 -2.76
N ASN A 58 -9.60 40.85 -1.97
CA ASN A 58 -9.52 40.91 -0.52
C ASN A 58 -8.16 40.42 0.01
N SER A 59 -7.50 39.49 -0.66
CA SER A 59 -6.12 39.10 -0.32
C SER A 59 -5.07 40.12 -0.74
N ASN A 60 -5.47 41.16 -1.47
CA ASN A 60 -4.56 42.08 -2.14
C ASN A 60 -3.54 41.33 -3.02
N ASP A 61 -4.04 40.43 -3.87
CA ASP A 61 -3.20 39.59 -4.74
C ASP A 61 -2.45 40.46 -5.77
N PRO A 62 -1.11 40.59 -5.68
CA PRO A 62 -0.36 41.46 -6.58
C PRO A 62 -0.37 40.97 -8.03
N LEU A 63 -0.69 39.71 -8.28
CA LEU A 63 -0.73 39.08 -9.61
C LEU A 63 -2.09 39.25 -10.31
N SER A 64 -3.12 39.65 -9.57
CA SER A 64 -4.45 39.84 -10.14
C SER A 64 -4.59 41.23 -10.78
N ALA A 65 -4.86 41.25 -12.08
CA ALA A 65 -5.19 42.47 -12.81
C ALA A 65 -6.47 43.12 -12.27
N SER A 66 -7.43 42.30 -11.84
CA SER A 66 -8.67 42.74 -11.21
C SER A 66 -8.43 43.36 -9.85
N ASN A 67 -7.57 42.76 -9.03
CA ASN A 67 -7.14 43.33 -7.76
C ASN A 67 -6.52 44.72 -7.99
N ALA A 68 -5.54 44.81 -8.88
CA ALA A 68 -4.87 46.06 -9.20
C ALA A 68 -5.87 47.11 -9.68
N PHE A 69 -6.76 46.77 -10.62
CA PHE A 69 -7.75 47.71 -11.14
C PHE A 69 -8.74 48.18 -10.07
N ILE A 70 -9.41 47.25 -9.37
CA ILE A 70 -10.46 47.56 -8.39
C ILE A 70 -9.90 48.34 -7.19
N ARG A 71 -8.76 47.92 -6.64
CA ARG A 71 -8.14 48.63 -5.52
C ARG A 71 -7.65 50.00 -5.96
N GLN A 72 -7.12 50.13 -7.18
CA GLN A 72 -6.68 51.42 -7.71
C GLN A 72 -7.84 52.38 -7.97
N VAL A 73 -8.98 51.91 -8.52
CA VAL A 73 -10.19 52.75 -8.63
C VAL A 73 -10.66 53.23 -7.26
N THR A 74 -10.72 52.32 -6.28
CA THR A 74 -11.11 52.64 -4.90
C THR A 74 -10.18 53.70 -4.29
N ARG A 75 -8.87 53.52 -4.45
CA ARG A 75 -7.83 54.46 -4.00
C ARG A 75 -8.03 55.82 -4.66
N LEU A 76 -8.05 55.89 -5.99
CA LEU A 76 -8.22 57.14 -6.71
C LEU A 76 -9.55 57.83 -6.38
N GLY A 77 -10.61 57.08 -6.09
CA GLY A 77 -11.88 57.58 -5.61
C GLY A 77 -11.76 58.35 -4.29
N PHE A 78 -10.99 57.83 -3.32
CA PHE A 78 -10.69 58.53 -2.06
C PHE A 78 -9.78 59.74 -2.25
N VAL A 79 -8.75 59.66 -3.11
CA VAL A 79 -7.88 60.81 -3.40
C VAL A 79 -8.71 61.94 -4.01
N TRP A 80 -9.58 61.61 -4.98
CA TRP A 80 -10.43 62.57 -5.66
C TRP A 80 -11.34 63.33 -4.68
N ASP A 81 -11.91 62.65 -3.69
CA ASP A 81 -12.78 63.27 -2.69
C ASP A 81 -12.01 63.97 -1.56
N GLY A 82 -10.68 63.89 -1.55
CA GLY A 82 -9.84 64.42 -0.47
C GLY A 82 -10.02 63.68 0.85
N LEU A 83 -10.42 62.40 0.80
CA LEU A 83 -10.77 61.58 1.96
C LEU A 83 -9.65 60.68 2.48
N PHE A 84 -8.47 60.69 1.85
CA PHE A 84 -7.33 59.92 2.34
C PHE A 84 -6.62 60.60 3.51
N SER A 85 -6.42 59.84 4.58
CA SER A 85 -5.58 60.24 5.71
C SER A 85 -4.16 59.70 5.57
N GLY A 86 -3.15 60.58 5.52
CA GLY A 86 -1.76 60.22 5.80
C GLY A 86 -0.96 59.57 4.65
N ASP A 87 0.11 58.88 5.03
CA ASP A 87 1.11 58.24 4.16
C ASP A 87 0.57 57.00 3.42
N ALA A 88 1.41 56.38 2.58
CA ALA A 88 1.05 55.24 1.74
C ALA A 88 0.46 54.05 2.53
N THR A 89 0.99 53.77 3.72
CA THR A 89 0.52 52.70 4.62
C THR A 89 -0.88 52.97 5.15
N GLY A 90 -1.17 54.21 5.54
CA GLY A 90 -2.52 54.61 5.96
C GLY A 90 -3.55 54.47 4.84
N ARG A 91 -3.15 54.78 3.59
CA ARG A 91 -4.01 54.64 2.41
C ARG A 91 -4.37 53.19 2.12
N GLU A 92 -3.40 52.27 2.19
CA GLU A 92 -3.65 50.85 1.95
C GLU A 92 -4.49 50.21 3.04
N ALA A 93 -4.26 50.58 4.31
CA ALA A 93 -5.09 50.13 5.42
C ALA A 93 -6.56 50.55 5.25
N GLN A 94 -6.84 51.74 4.70
CA GLN A 94 -8.19 52.21 4.43
C GLN A 94 -8.86 51.43 3.27
N VAL A 95 -8.12 51.13 2.20
CA VAL A 95 -8.63 50.28 1.09
C VAL A 95 -8.92 48.87 1.58
N GLN A 96 -8.02 48.29 2.37
CA GLN A 96 -8.22 46.97 2.97
C GLN A 96 -9.40 46.96 3.94
N ALA A 97 -9.51 47.94 4.84
CA ALA A 97 -10.62 48.04 5.78
C ALA A 97 -11.98 48.12 5.06
N ASN A 98 -12.05 48.80 3.92
CA ASN A 98 -13.25 48.82 3.09
C ASN A 98 -13.55 47.44 2.47
N SER A 99 -12.53 46.76 1.92
CA SER A 99 -12.69 45.39 1.40
C SER A 99 -13.16 44.41 2.49
N ASP A 100 -12.59 44.52 3.68
CA ASP A 100 -12.93 43.71 4.85
C ASP A 100 -14.33 44.00 5.38
N ALA A 101 -14.79 45.25 5.34
CA ALA A 101 -16.16 45.61 5.71
C ALA A 101 -17.20 44.98 4.75
N ILE A 102 -16.88 44.93 3.45
CA ILE A 102 -17.70 44.24 2.44
C ILE A 102 -17.72 42.73 2.74
N GLY A 103 -16.54 42.13 2.94
CA GLY A 103 -16.39 40.72 3.32
C GLY A 103 -17.19 40.37 4.58
N PHE A 104 -17.10 41.19 5.63
CA PHE A 104 -17.85 41.01 6.86
C PHE A 104 -19.36 40.92 6.62
N ASN A 105 -19.92 41.82 5.81
CA ASN A 105 -21.35 41.83 5.55
C ASN A 105 -21.81 40.58 4.78
N ILE A 106 -21.03 40.15 3.79
CA ILE A 106 -21.31 38.95 2.98
C ILE A 106 -21.21 37.68 3.83
N PHE A 107 -20.10 37.48 4.55
CA PHE A 107 -19.88 36.26 5.32
C PHE A 107 -20.80 36.17 6.55
N ARG A 108 -21.15 37.30 7.17
CA ARG A 108 -22.16 37.30 8.24
C ARG A 108 -23.51 36.80 7.74
N GLU A 109 -23.90 37.15 6.52
CA GLU A 109 -25.17 36.69 5.92
C GLU A 109 -25.10 35.20 5.53
N ILE A 110 -24.01 34.77 4.88
CA ILE A 110 -23.79 33.37 4.50
C ILE A 110 -23.83 32.46 5.72
N ILE A 111 -23.16 32.86 6.80
CA ILE A 111 -23.15 32.07 8.04
C ILE A 111 -24.52 32.09 8.71
N ARG A 112 -25.21 33.23 8.74
CA ARG A 112 -26.54 33.31 9.35
C ARG A 112 -27.57 32.45 8.63
N ASN A 113 -27.52 32.40 7.29
CA ASN A 113 -28.53 31.74 6.46
C ASN A 113 -28.13 30.30 6.09
N GLY A 114 -26.85 29.94 6.16
CA GLY A 114 -26.33 28.65 5.70
C GLY A 114 -26.33 28.50 4.17
N THR A 115 -26.51 29.60 3.45
CA THR A 115 -26.62 29.64 1.99
C THR A 115 -25.70 30.71 1.40
N VAL A 116 -25.22 30.49 0.18
CA VAL A 116 -24.51 31.50 -0.61
C VAL A 116 -25.57 32.37 -1.33
N PRO A 117 -25.64 33.68 -1.07
CA PRO A 117 -26.59 34.58 -1.72
C PRO A 117 -26.30 34.71 -3.22
N SER A 118 -27.31 35.08 -3.99
CA SER A 118 -27.14 35.41 -5.41
C SER A 118 -26.39 36.74 -5.59
N VAL A 119 -25.77 36.94 -6.76
CA VAL A 119 -25.12 38.24 -7.12
C VAL A 119 -26.10 39.41 -6.99
N ALA A 120 -27.38 39.21 -7.33
CA ALA A 120 -28.41 40.23 -7.19
C ALA A 120 -28.69 40.64 -5.72
N GLN A 121 -28.37 39.78 -4.75
CA GLN A 121 -28.46 40.09 -3.31
C GLN A 121 -27.15 40.70 -2.78
N ILE A 122 -26.00 40.19 -3.25
CA ILE A 122 -24.67 40.61 -2.78
C ILE A 122 -24.38 42.06 -3.18
N ILE A 123 -24.59 42.41 -4.45
CA ILE A 123 -24.08 43.66 -5.01
C ILE A 123 -24.76 44.92 -4.45
N PRO A 124 -26.09 44.98 -4.24
CA PRO A 124 -26.69 46.15 -3.58
C PRO A 124 -26.14 46.37 -2.17
N GLN A 125 -25.87 45.30 -1.44
CA GLN A 125 -25.31 45.36 -0.09
C GLN A 125 -23.84 45.77 -0.11
N ASP A 126 -23.06 45.30 -1.08
CA ASP A 126 -21.69 45.72 -1.35
C ASP A 126 -21.62 47.23 -1.63
N ALA A 127 -22.40 47.72 -2.60
CA ALA A 127 -22.49 49.14 -2.95
C ALA A 127 -22.86 50.01 -1.73
N LEU A 128 -23.85 49.59 -0.93
CA LEU A 128 -24.23 50.28 0.29
C LEU A 128 -23.10 50.30 1.32
N THR A 129 -22.39 49.18 1.50
CA THR A 129 -21.28 49.08 2.45
C THR A 129 -20.14 50.00 2.04
N ALA A 130 -19.75 50.00 0.77
CA ALA A 130 -18.70 50.86 0.24
C ALA A 130 -19.03 52.35 0.42
N VAL A 131 -20.28 52.75 0.24
CA VAL A 131 -20.72 54.15 0.39
C VAL A 131 -20.90 54.55 1.86
N SER A 132 -21.59 53.74 2.67
CA SER A 132 -21.94 54.13 4.04
C SER A 132 -20.84 53.87 5.06
N VAL A 133 -20.09 52.76 4.90
CA VAL A 133 -19.01 52.35 5.81
C VAL A 133 -17.66 52.74 5.24
N GLY A 134 -17.46 52.49 3.94
CA GLY A 134 -16.24 52.86 3.23
C GLY A 134 -16.10 54.35 2.97
N HIS A 135 -17.14 55.15 3.15
CA HIS A 135 -17.18 56.59 2.84
C HIS A 135 -16.87 56.94 1.37
N GLN A 136 -17.03 55.99 0.44
CA GLN A 136 -16.87 56.26 -0.99
C GLN A 136 -18.10 56.97 -1.55
N SER A 137 -17.90 57.88 -2.50
CA SER A 137 -18.99 58.32 -3.36
C SER A 137 -19.40 57.19 -4.32
N ILE A 138 -20.61 57.24 -4.88
CA ILE A 138 -21.10 56.17 -5.77
C ILE A 138 -20.27 56.03 -7.06
N GLY A 139 -19.74 57.13 -7.61
CA GLY A 139 -18.79 57.16 -8.73
C GLY A 139 -17.35 56.84 -8.33
N GLY A 140 -17.06 56.78 -7.02
CA GLY A 140 -15.79 56.29 -6.47
C GLY A 140 -15.77 54.79 -6.19
N TRP A 141 -16.94 54.15 -6.09
CA TRP A 141 -17.04 52.71 -5.83
C TRP A 141 -16.64 51.89 -7.06
N ALA A 142 -15.55 51.14 -6.95
CA ALA A 142 -14.97 50.38 -8.07
C ALA A 142 -15.92 49.32 -8.66
N GLY A 143 -16.81 48.73 -7.85
CA GLY A 143 -17.82 47.79 -8.32
C GLY A 143 -18.81 48.40 -9.31
N ALA A 144 -18.99 49.74 -9.32
CA ALA A 144 -19.89 50.41 -10.27
C ALA A 144 -19.52 50.18 -11.74
N PHE A 145 -18.23 49.89 -12.02
CA PHE A 145 -17.78 49.58 -13.36
C PHE A 145 -18.40 48.29 -13.92
N TYR A 146 -18.65 47.32 -13.05
CA TYR A 146 -19.21 46.02 -13.44
C TYR A 146 -20.71 45.95 -13.18
N PHE A 147 -21.22 46.71 -12.22
CA PHE A 147 -22.59 46.62 -11.72
C PHE A 147 -23.44 47.85 -12.00
N TRP A 148 -23.21 48.48 -13.16
CA TRP A 148 -23.89 49.69 -13.60
C TRP A 148 -25.43 49.60 -13.57
N ASN A 149 -25.99 48.46 -13.95
CA ASN A 149 -27.45 48.28 -14.06
C ASN A 149 -28.09 47.74 -12.78
N VAL A 150 -27.33 47.52 -11.71
CA VAL A 150 -27.87 47.00 -10.44
C VAL A 150 -28.74 48.06 -9.78
N VAL A 151 -29.96 47.67 -9.41
CA VAL A 151 -30.95 48.51 -8.72
C VAL A 151 -30.60 48.60 -7.23
N LEU A 152 -30.45 49.81 -6.72
CA LEU A 152 -30.20 50.09 -5.30
C LEU A 152 -31.51 50.10 -4.51
N SER A 153 -31.40 50.21 -3.18
CA SER A 153 -32.55 50.17 -2.25
C SER A 153 -33.60 51.27 -2.48
N ASP A 154 -33.25 52.36 -3.17
CA ASP A 154 -34.16 53.44 -3.56
C ASP A 154 -34.78 53.28 -4.96
N GLY A 155 -34.58 52.12 -5.60
CA GLY A 155 -35.20 51.78 -6.89
C GLY A 155 -34.49 52.35 -8.11
N VAL A 156 -33.37 53.05 -7.93
CA VAL A 156 -32.56 53.61 -9.02
C VAL A 156 -31.33 52.74 -9.25
N THR A 157 -30.88 52.61 -10.51
CA THR A 157 -29.64 51.86 -10.79
C THR A 157 -28.39 52.63 -10.35
N VAL A 158 -27.31 51.93 -10.03
CA VAL A 158 -25.98 52.51 -9.76
C VAL A 158 -25.60 53.50 -10.87
N GLY A 159 -25.72 53.07 -12.12
CA GLY A 159 -25.39 53.85 -13.29
C GLY A 159 -26.27 55.08 -13.49
N SER A 160 -27.57 54.97 -13.22
CA SER A 160 -28.47 56.13 -13.26
C SER A 160 -28.09 57.17 -12.21
N LYS A 161 -27.63 56.76 -11.01
CA LYS A 161 -27.14 57.71 -10.00
C LYS A 161 -25.86 58.41 -10.42
N ILE A 162 -24.91 57.67 -10.99
CA ILE A 162 -23.64 58.22 -11.49
C ILE A 162 -23.92 59.19 -12.64
N ALA A 163 -24.70 58.77 -13.65
CA ALA A 163 -24.99 59.57 -14.83
C ALA A 163 -25.82 60.83 -14.55
N ALA A 164 -26.66 60.82 -13.51
CA ALA A 164 -27.48 61.98 -13.13
C ALA A 164 -26.68 63.11 -12.45
N ASN A 165 -25.46 62.83 -11.96
CA ASN A 165 -24.61 63.83 -11.31
C ASN A 165 -23.30 64.03 -12.11
N PRO A 166 -23.11 65.19 -12.76
CA PRO A 166 -21.90 65.48 -13.54
C PRO A 166 -20.59 65.32 -12.76
N GLN A 167 -20.59 65.56 -11.45
CA GLN A 167 -19.41 65.34 -10.60
C GLN A 167 -19.07 63.86 -10.43
N GLU A 168 -20.07 63.02 -10.17
CA GLU A 168 -19.88 61.57 -10.03
C GLU A 168 -19.51 60.92 -11.37
N LEU A 169 -20.12 61.37 -12.47
CA LEU A 169 -19.82 60.87 -13.81
C LEU A 169 -18.38 61.20 -14.24
N GLU A 170 -17.94 62.45 -14.08
CA GLU A 170 -16.55 62.83 -14.43
C GLU A 170 -15.53 62.17 -13.53
N LYS A 171 -15.81 62.08 -12.23
CA LYS A 171 -14.99 61.32 -11.29
C LYS A 171 -14.84 59.88 -11.76
N PHE A 172 -15.97 59.19 -11.97
CA PHE A 172 -16.01 57.80 -12.38
C PHE A 172 -15.16 57.57 -13.63
N ILE A 173 -15.34 58.37 -14.68
CA ILE A 173 -14.57 58.24 -15.92
C ILE A 173 -13.08 58.47 -15.67
N ALA A 174 -12.72 59.53 -14.95
CA ALA A 174 -11.32 59.90 -14.74
C ALA A 174 -10.55 58.89 -13.90
N ILE A 175 -11.12 58.41 -12.78
CA ILE A 175 -10.44 57.46 -11.89
C ILE A 175 -10.35 56.07 -12.54
N ASN A 176 -11.35 55.66 -13.31
CA ASN A 176 -11.29 54.39 -14.04
C ASN A 176 -10.30 54.46 -15.20
N ALA A 177 -10.22 55.59 -15.93
CA ALA A 177 -9.21 55.78 -16.96
C ALA A 177 -7.79 55.71 -16.39
N ARG A 178 -7.60 56.31 -15.21
CA ARG A 178 -6.32 56.27 -14.51
C ARG A 178 -5.98 54.88 -13.99
N ALA A 179 -6.92 54.20 -13.32
CA ALA A 179 -6.72 52.85 -12.82
C ALA A 179 -6.47 51.86 -13.95
N LEU A 180 -7.15 52.03 -15.09
CA LEU A 180 -6.90 51.26 -16.31
C LEU A 180 -5.47 51.49 -16.80
N PHE A 181 -5.01 52.74 -16.87
CA PHE A 181 -3.62 53.05 -17.21
C PHE A 181 -2.63 52.39 -16.25
N ASP A 182 -2.84 52.50 -14.94
CA ASP A 182 -1.94 51.91 -13.92
C ASP A 182 -1.93 50.37 -13.99
N THR A 183 -3.08 49.76 -14.30
CA THR A 183 -3.19 48.31 -14.52
C THR A 183 -2.49 47.90 -15.81
N MET A 184 -2.69 48.65 -16.89
CA MET A 184 -2.01 48.46 -18.17
C MET A 184 -0.49 48.61 -18.05
N ALA A 185 -0.06 49.57 -17.23
CA ALA A 185 1.31 49.67 -16.80
C ALA A 185 1.67 48.37 -16.06
N LYS A 186 1.12 48.07 -14.88
CA LYS A 186 1.53 46.90 -14.07
C LYS A 186 1.64 45.54 -14.82
N PHE A 187 0.76 45.27 -15.79
CA PHE A 187 0.70 43.96 -16.47
C PHE A 187 1.23 43.94 -17.92
N GLY A 188 1.81 45.03 -18.42
CA GLY A 188 2.65 45.05 -19.64
C GLY A 188 1.96 44.72 -20.97
N ASN A 189 0.64 44.52 -21.02
CA ASN A 189 -0.05 44.21 -22.27
C ASN A 189 -0.37 45.49 -23.07
N THR A 190 -0.26 45.38 -24.40
CA THR A 190 -0.82 46.38 -25.31
C THR A 190 -2.29 46.61 -24.99
N GLY A 191 -2.74 47.87 -25.03
CA GLY A 191 -4.03 48.27 -24.47
C GLY A 191 -5.23 47.44 -24.92
N GLU A 192 -5.20 46.86 -26.10
CA GLU A 192 -6.27 45.98 -26.59
C GLU A 192 -6.47 44.71 -25.76
N ASN A 193 -5.41 44.07 -25.26
CA ASN A 193 -5.51 42.79 -24.53
C ASN A 193 -5.97 42.96 -23.08
N ILE A 194 -5.52 43.99 -22.37
CA ILE A 194 -6.02 44.30 -21.02
C ILE A 194 -7.44 44.87 -21.08
N LEU A 195 -7.75 45.69 -22.07
CA LEU A 195 -9.12 46.14 -22.31
C LEU A 195 -10.05 44.94 -22.53
N ASN A 196 -9.66 43.98 -23.37
CA ASN A 196 -10.43 42.76 -23.59
C ASN A 196 -10.50 41.86 -22.36
N GLN A 197 -9.45 41.73 -21.54
CA GLN A 197 -9.50 40.90 -20.33
C GLN A 197 -10.34 41.53 -19.21
N ILE A 198 -10.23 42.84 -18.98
CA ILE A 198 -11.08 43.59 -18.03
C ILE A 198 -12.53 43.61 -18.52
N TRP A 199 -12.77 43.80 -19.83
CA TRP A 199 -14.11 43.91 -20.39
C TRP A 199 -14.80 42.56 -20.63
N ALA A 200 -14.08 41.54 -21.11
CA ALA A 200 -14.61 40.21 -21.40
C ALA A 200 -14.55 39.26 -20.20
N GLY A 201 -13.66 39.48 -19.23
CA GLY A 201 -13.62 38.73 -17.99
C GLY A 201 -14.82 39.02 -17.08
N PHE A 202 -15.31 40.27 -17.07
CA PHE A 202 -16.33 40.74 -16.12
C PHE A 202 -17.71 41.09 -16.72
N ASP A 203 -17.94 40.97 -18.04
CA ASP A 203 -19.16 41.47 -18.73
C ASP A 203 -19.65 42.83 -18.20
N ALA A 204 -18.72 43.80 -18.15
CA ALA A 204 -18.93 45.06 -17.44
C ALA A 204 -20.19 45.78 -17.92
N GLN A 205 -21.11 46.13 -17.02
CA GLN A 205 -22.41 46.69 -17.40
C GLN A 205 -22.36 48.17 -17.83
N VAL A 206 -21.23 48.87 -17.65
CA VAL A 206 -21.07 50.27 -18.08
C VAL A 206 -21.36 50.43 -19.58
N PRO A 207 -22.08 51.50 -19.99
CA PRO A 207 -22.37 51.78 -21.39
C PRO A 207 -21.10 51.90 -22.26
N LEU A 208 -21.18 51.42 -23.50
CA LEU A 208 -20.05 51.43 -24.44
C LEU A 208 -19.44 52.83 -24.65
N ALA A 209 -20.26 53.89 -24.68
CA ALA A 209 -19.78 55.26 -24.82
C ALA A 209 -18.87 55.70 -23.65
N ILE A 210 -19.23 55.34 -22.42
CA ILE A 210 -18.42 55.64 -21.23
C ILE A 210 -17.15 54.80 -21.23
N LYS A 211 -17.23 53.51 -21.61
CA LYS A 211 -16.05 52.64 -21.77
C LYS A 211 -15.07 53.19 -22.80
N ALA A 212 -15.58 53.67 -23.94
CA ALA A 212 -14.76 54.27 -25.00
C ALA A 212 -14.04 55.53 -24.51
N GLU A 213 -14.73 56.39 -23.75
CA GLU A 213 -14.11 57.59 -23.16
C GLU A 213 -13.04 57.23 -22.11
N ILE A 214 -13.30 56.24 -21.25
CA ILE A 214 -12.31 55.73 -20.27
C ILE A 214 -11.05 55.22 -20.99
N ALA A 215 -11.23 54.41 -22.04
CA ALA A 215 -10.12 53.87 -22.83
C ALA A 215 -9.36 54.97 -23.57
N GLU A 216 -10.05 55.94 -24.20
CA GLU A 216 -9.43 57.07 -24.89
C GLU A 216 -8.53 57.87 -23.95
N ARG A 217 -9.03 58.20 -22.75
CA ARG A 217 -8.25 58.93 -21.74
C ARG A 217 -7.05 58.13 -21.23
N ALA A 218 -7.18 56.83 -21.05
CA ALA A 218 -6.06 55.96 -20.64
C ALA A 218 -4.98 55.84 -21.73
N LEU A 219 -5.39 55.73 -23.01
CA LEU A 219 -4.50 55.57 -24.16
C LEU A 219 -3.83 56.88 -24.61
N GLN A 220 -4.46 58.03 -24.36
CA GLN A 220 -3.90 59.34 -24.68
C GLN A 220 -2.51 59.53 -24.04
N TYR A 221 -2.31 59.02 -22.82
CA TYR A 221 -1.00 59.04 -22.16
C TYR A 221 0.09 58.30 -22.98
N PHE A 222 -0.20 57.10 -23.45
CA PHE A 222 0.75 56.29 -24.23
C PHE A 222 1.10 56.92 -25.59
N THR A 223 0.20 57.73 -26.15
CA THR A 223 0.36 58.30 -27.49
C THR A 223 0.94 59.71 -27.51
N THR A 224 0.64 60.54 -26.49
CA THR A 224 1.09 61.95 -26.45
C THR A 224 2.09 62.27 -25.35
N GLY A 225 2.28 61.38 -24.36
CA GLY A 225 3.15 61.62 -23.20
C GLY A 225 2.67 62.78 -22.30
N ASP A 226 1.46 63.31 -22.53
CA ASP A 226 0.90 64.40 -21.75
C ASP A 226 0.28 63.83 -20.47
N THR A 227 0.93 64.07 -19.34
CA THR A 227 0.47 63.65 -18.01
C THR A 227 -0.76 64.44 -17.53
N LYS A 228 -1.22 65.46 -18.27
CA LYS A 228 -2.17 66.47 -17.78
C LYS A 228 -3.61 66.35 -18.27
N SER A 229 -4.20 65.16 -18.28
CA SER A 229 -5.56 65.00 -17.73
C SER A 229 -6.14 63.62 -18.02
N PHE A 230 -6.01 62.70 -17.07
CA PHE A 230 -7.04 61.66 -16.91
C PHE A 230 -8.44 62.28 -16.66
N ALA A 231 -8.48 63.58 -16.32
CA ALA A 231 -9.69 64.39 -16.28
C ALA A 231 -10.31 64.64 -17.67
N GLY A 232 -9.62 64.30 -18.76
CA GLY A 232 -10.11 64.46 -20.13
C GLY A 232 -9.99 65.87 -20.69
N ASN A 233 -10.13 65.99 -22.01
CA ASN A 233 -10.02 67.28 -22.71
C ASN A 233 -11.22 68.18 -22.39
N PRO A 234 -11.05 69.38 -21.77
CA PRO A 234 -12.16 70.28 -21.47
C PRO A 234 -12.87 70.85 -22.70
N ASN A 235 -12.27 70.70 -23.89
CA ASN A 235 -12.81 71.21 -25.16
C ASN A 235 -13.41 70.10 -26.04
N SER A 236 -13.57 68.88 -25.50
CA SER A 236 -14.20 67.75 -26.17
C SER A 236 -14.89 66.85 -25.14
N ILE A 237 -16.21 66.98 -25.01
CA ILE A 237 -17.03 66.26 -24.00
C ILE A 237 -18.17 65.56 -24.75
N ASP A 238 -18.25 64.23 -24.70
CA ASP A 238 -19.29 63.42 -25.38
C ASP A 238 -19.47 63.70 -26.88
N GLY A 239 -18.39 64.10 -27.58
CA GLY A 239 -18.44 64.50 -29.00
C GLY A 239 -18.92 65.95 -29.24
N TYR A 240 -19.15 66.73 -28.18
CA TYR A 240 -19.45 68.16 -28.25
C TYR A 240 -18.20 69.00 -28.03
N ARG A 241 -18.12 70.11 -28.77
CA ARG A 241 -17.08 71.14 -28.63
C ARG A 241 -17.69 72.46 -28.18
N PRO A 242 -17.01 73.22 -27.31
CA PRO A 242 -17.45 74.54 -26.92
C PRO A 242 -17.34 75.53 -28.08
N ILE A 243 -18.35 76.38 -28.23
CA ILE A 243 -18.35 77.55 -29.11
C ILE A 243 -17.89 78.73 -28.27
N TYR A 244 -16.85 79.43 -28.73
CA TYR A 244 -16.29 80.57 -28.02
C TYR A 244 -16.82 81.90 -28.54
N GLY A 245 -17.23 82.76 -27.63
CA GLY A 245 -17.53 84.16 -27.93
C GLY A 245 -16.25 84.97 -28.16
N SER A 246 -16.42 86.23 -28.58
CA SER A 246 -15.31 87.16 -28.84
C SER A 246 -14.43 87.47 -27.62
N ASN A 247 -14.90 87.14 -26.41
CA ASN A 247 -14.18 87.28 -25.15
C ASN A 247 -13.48 85.98 -24.68
N GLY A 248 -13.50 84.91 -25.50
CA GLY A 248 -12.92 83.61 -25.15
C GLY A 248 -13.74 82.79 -24.14
N GLN A 249 -14.95 83.24 -23.76
CA GLN A 249 -15.86 82.44 -22.94
C GLN A 249 -16.67 81.48 -23.80
N VAL A 250 -17.06 80.34 -23.22
CA VAL A 250 -17.99 79.40 -23.86
C VAL A 250 -19.37 80.05 -23.92
N VAL A 251 -19.88 80.30 -25.12
CA VAL A 251 -21.20 80.90 -25.37
C VAL A 251 -22.21 79.88 -25.91
N GLY A 252 -21.76 78.66 -26.22
CA GLY A 252 -22.60 77.55 -26.69
C GLY A 252 -21.78 76.27 -26.84
N TRP A 253 -22.43 75.20 -27.28
CA TRP A 253 -21.79 73.93 -27.62
C TRP A 253 -22.28 73.47 -28.99
N ALA A 254 -21.45 72.75 -29.74
CA ALA A 254 -21.85 72.12 -30.99
C ALA A 254 -21.39 70.66 -31.03
N MET A 255 -22.24 69.79 -31.57
CA MET A 255 -21.86 68.40 -31.84
C MET A 255 -21.04 68.33 -33.12
N ASP A 256 -19.88 67.68 -33.06
CA ASP A 256 -18.96 67.52 -34.19
C ASP A 256 -19.03 66.09 -34.73
N LEU A 257 -19.91 65.86 -35.71
CA LEU A 257 -20.07 64.56 -36.37
C LEU A 257 -19.28 64.54 -37.69
N PRO A 258 -18.44 63.50 -37.92
CA PRO A 258 -17.69 63.37 -39.17
C PRO A 258 -18.62 63.44 -40.40
N GLY A 259 -18.38 64.42 -41.28
CA GLY A 259 -19.14 64.60 -42.52
C GLY A 259 -20.42 65.43 -42.43
N PHE A 260 -20.75 66.00 -41.27
CA PHE A 260 -21.90 66.90 -41.08
C PHE A 260 -21.47 68.28 -40.56
N PRO A 261 -22.20 69.37 -40.89
CA PRO A 261 -21.94 70.67 -40.28
C PRO A 261 -22.20 70.60 -38.76
N PRO A 262 -21.41 71.30 -37.92
CA PRO A 262 -21.61 71.31 -36.48
C PRO A 262 -23.03 71.72 -36.12
N GLN A 263 -23.70 70.91 -35.28
CA GLN A 263 -25.06 71.21 -34.82
C GLN A 263 -25.01 71.85 -33.45
N GLU A 264 -25.48 73.08 -33.33
CA GLU A 264 -25.54 73.79 -32.05
C GLU A 264 -26.51 73.09 -31.08
N VAL A 265 -26.07 72.97 -29.83
CA VAL A 265 -26.86 72.43 -28.72
C VAL A 265 -27.84 73.51 -28.26
N VAL A 266 -29.13 73.23 -28.42
CA VAL A 266 -30.23 74.12 -27.96
C VAL A 266 -30.91 73.64 -26.69
N ASP A 267 -30.61 72.42 -26.22
CA ASP A 267 -31.16 71.88 -24.98
C ASP A 267 -30.44 72.49 -23.76
N PRO A 268 -31.15 73.26 -22.90
CA PRO A 268 -30.54 73.92 -21.75
C PRO A 268 -30.02 72.95 -20.68
N ILE A 269 -30.60 71.74 -20.54
CA ILE A 269 -30.13 70.74 -19.57
C ILE A 269 -28.79 70.15 -20.02
N LEU A 270 -28.69 69.83 -21.31
CA LEU A 270 -27.45 69.33 -21.89
C LEU A 270 -26.35 70.41 -21.85
N LEU A 271 -26.70 71.68 -22.13
CA LEU A 271 -25.76 72.80 -22.07
C LEU A 271 -25.17 72.98 -20.65
N ASP A 272 -26.02 72.93 -19.63
CA ASP A 272 -25.58 73.02 -18.23
C ASP A 272 -24.69 71.83 -17.84
N THR A 273 -25.08 70.62 -18.25
CA THR A 273 -24.29 69.39 -18.03
C THR A 273 -22.88 69.51 -18.65
N LEU A 274 -22.79 69.93 -19.92
CA LEU A 274 -21.51 70.10 -20.61
C LEU A 274 -20.63 71.17 -19.95
N ASN A 275 -21.22 72.28 -19.51
CA ASN A 275 -20.51 73.33 -18.77
C ASN A 275 -20.00 72.83 -17.42
N GLN A 276 -20.82 72.13 -16.63
CA GLN A 276 -20.40 71.57 -15.34
C GLN A 276 -19.26 70.56 -15.51
N ARG A 277 -19.39 69.63 -16.46
CA ARG A 277 -18.32 68.66 -16.77
C ARG A 277 -17.04 69.38 -17.18
N ARG A 278 -17.12 70.39 -18.05
CA ARG A 278 -15.95 71.19 -18.47
C ARG A 278 -15.23 71.86 -17.29
N GLU A 279 -15.97 72.48 -16.37
CA GLU A 279 -15.38 73.12 -15.20
C GLU A 279 -14.70 72.10 -14.27
N ILE A 280 -15.29 70.90 -14.09
CA ILE A 280 -14.65 69.81 -13.33
C ILE A 280 -13.32 69.40 -14.00
N ARG A 281 -13.30 69.23 -15.32
CA ARG A 281 -12.07 68.88 -16.05
C ARG A 281 -11.01 69.95 -15.86
N LEU A 282 -11.36 71.23 -15.99
CA LEU A 282 -10.44 72.34 -15.78
C LEU A 282 -9.89 72.39 -14.35
N GLN A 283 -10.76 72.22 -13.35
CA GLN A 283 -10.37 72.22 -11.94
C GLN A 283 -9.42 71.07 -11.60
N ARG A 284 -9.72 69.87 -12.11
CA ARG A 284 -8.98 68.64 -11.77
C ARG A 284 -7.76 68.42 -12.64
N ARG A 285 -7.64 69.10 -13.78
CA ARG A 285 -6.51 68.99 -14.70
C ARG A 285 -5.15 69.22 -14.05
N ASP A 286 -5.04 70.22 -13.19
CA ASP A 286 -3.78 70.60 -12.55
C ASP A 286 -3.63 70.03 -11.12
N ASP A 287 -4.60 69.22 -10.68
CA ASP A 287 -4.59 68.54 -9.37
C ASP A 287 -3.71 67.27 -9.46
N LEU A 288 -2.42 67.43 -9.18
CA LEU A 288 -1.38 66.38 -9.31
C LEU A 288 -1.55 65.16 -8.37
N PRO A 289 -2.00 65.29 -7.10
CA PRO A 289 -2.04 64.17 -6.14
C PRO A 289 -2.80 62.91 -6.58
N TRP A 290 -3.83 63.03 -7.42
CA TRP A 290 -4.56 61.86 -7.96
C TRP A 290 -4.09 61.45 -9.37
N GLN A 291 -3.24 62.26 -10.00
CA GLN A 291 -2.70 62.04 -11.35
C GLN A 291 -1.25 61.55 -11.37
N GLU A 292 -0.52 61.60 -10.26
CA GLU A 292 0.83 61.01 -10.17
C GLU A 292 0.76 59.49 -9.98
N SER A 293 1.66 58.77 -10.67
CA SER A 293 1.74 57.30 -10.62
C SER A 293 2.41 56.81 -9.35
N SER A 294 1.80 55.86 -8.65
CA SER A 294 2.47 55.06 -7.61
C SER A 294 3.54 54.12 -8.15
N TYR A 295 3.56 53.89 -9.47
CA TYR A 295 4.54 53.04 -10.14
C TYR A 295 5.47 53.89 -11.02
N ARG A 296 6.79 53.75 -10.82
CA ARG A 296 7.77 54.29 -11.78
C ARG A 296 8.06 53.21 -12.82
N GLY A 297 7.41 53.34 -13.97
CA GLY A 297 7.71 52.54 -15.15
C GLY A 297 8.86 53.14 -15.94
N SER A 298 9.86 52.34 -16.32
CA SER A 298 10.77 52.69 -17.42
C SER A 298 10.62 51.70 -18.56
N LEU A 299 10.60 52.23 -19.78
CA LEU A 299 10.57 51.47 -21.01
C LEU A 299 11.92 51.63 -21.69
N GLN A 300 12.57 50.51 -22.00
CA GLN A 300 13.71 50.47 -22.90
C GLN A 300 13.26 49.80 -24.20
N ASP A 301 13.14 50.60 -25.26
CA ASP A 301 12.95 50.10 -26.62
C ASP A 301 14.32 49.78 -27.23
N ASN A 302 14.50 48.53 -27.68
CA ASN A 302 15.71 48.12 -28.36
C ASN A 302 15.56 48.28 -29.89
N PRO A 303 16.65 48.53 -30.63
CA PRO A 303 16.60 48.70 -32.09
C PRO A 303 16.09 47.49 -32.88
N ASP A 304 16.10 46.30 -32.27
CA ASP A 304 15.61 45.05 -32.85
C ASP A 304 14.08 44.85 -32.68
N GLY A 305 13.39 45.83 -32.09
CA GLY A 305 11.95 45.79 -31.83
C GLY A 305 11.57 45.15 -30.50
N THR A 306 12.52 44.56 -29.76
CA THR A 306 12.26 44.04 -28.40
C THR A 306 12.12 45.18 -27.41
N LYS A 307 11.39 44.92 -26.31
CA LYS A 307 11.16 45.90 -25.25
C LYS A 307 11.49 45.29 -23.91
N LEU A 308 12.14 46.08 -23.05
CA LEU A 308 12.26 45.77 -21.64
C LEU A 308 11.46 46.80 -20.85
N ILE A 309 10.58 46.30 -20.00
CA ILE A 309 9.71 47.10 -19.19
C ILE A 309 10.04 46.85 -17.73
N LEU A 310 10.40 47.90 -17.00
CA LEU A 310 10.68 47.82 -15.57
C LEU A 310 9.64 48.61 -14.80
N TYR A 311 8.99 47.97 -13.85
CA TYR A 311 8.12 48.57 -12.86
C TYR A 311 8.83 48.54 -11.51
N ALA A 312 8.96 49.70 -10.89
CA ALA A 312 9.38 49.82 -9.50
C ALA A 312 8.20 50.30 -8.66
N ASP A 313 7.96 49.62 -7.53
CA ASP A 313 7.08 50.12 -6.50
C ASP A 313 7.76 51.30 -5.80
N ALA A 314 7.43 52.51 -6.25
CA ALA A 314 8.07 53.73 -5.77
C ALA A 314 7.55 54.14 -4.39
N ASP A 315 6.38 53.63 -3.98
CA ASP A 315 5.70 54.00 -2.76
C ASP A 315 5.81 52.92 -1.65
N GLY A 316 6.29 51.71 -2.00
CA GLY A 316 6.51 50.59 -1.06
C GLY A 316 5.19 50.01 -0.52
N VAL A 317 4.15 49.98 -1.35
CA VAL A 317 2.80 49.55 -1.00
C VAL A 317 2.54 48.08 -1.35
N GLU A 318 3.23 47.58 -2.37
CA GLU A 318 3.11 46.21 -2.84
C GLU A 318 4.02 45.29 -2.02
N SER A 319 3.81 43.98 -2.14
CA SER A 319 4.70 42.97 -1.55
C SER A 319 5.96 42.71 -2.40
N TRP A 320 6.08 43.41 -3.53
CA TRP A 320 7.17 43.32 -4.48
C TRP A 320 7.81 44.68 -4.70
N SER A 321 9.12 44.67 -4.90
CA SER A 321 9.94 45.87 -5.09
C SER A 321 10.10 46.22 -6.57
N THR A 322 10.33 45.22 -7.41
CA THR A 322 10.43 45.39 -8.87
C THR A 322 9.73 44.28 -9.64
N THR A 323 9.22 44.62 -10.81
CA THR A 323 8.80 43.66 -11.84
C THR A 323 9.44 44.06 -13.17
N GLN A 324 10.11 43.13 -13.82
CA GLN A 324 10.73 43.31 -15.12
C GLN A 324 10.05 42.39 -16.14
N VAL A 325 9.62 42.94 -17.27
CA VAL A 325 8.92 42.21 -18.34
C VAL A 325 9.67 42.40 -19.65
N ALA A 326 10.09 41.31 -20.27
CA ALA A 326 10.69 41.32 -21.61
C ALA A 326 9.63 40.95 -22.65
N VAL A 327 9.54 41.76 -23.71
CA VAL A 327 8.58 41.62 -24.80
C VAL A 327 9.34 41.50 -26.12
N THR A 328 8.96 40.52 -26.94
CA THR A 328 9.53 40.30 -28.28
C THR A 328 9.00 41.31 -29.29
N ALA A 329 9.63 41.36 -30.46
CA ALA A 329 9.29 42.33 -31.52
C ALA A 329 7.87 42.20 -32.07
N ASP A 330 7.23 41.04 -31.90
CA ASP A 330 5.82 40.80 -32.25
C ASP A 330 4.82 41.18 -31.15
N GLY A 331 5.31 41.69 -30.01
CA GLY A 331 4.50 42.13 -28.89
C GLY A 331 4.12 41.03 -27.89
N THR A 332 4.67 39.82 -28.01
CA THR A 332 4.45 38.75 -27.02
C THR A 332 5.45 38.84 -25.86
N VAL A 333 5.06 38.41 -24.65
CA VAL A 333 5.93 38.43 -23.47
C VAL A 333 6.85 37.21 -23.51
N SER A 334 8.17 37.40 -23.53
CA SER A 334 9.14 36.31 -23.49
C SER A 334 9.59 35.94 -22.07
N SER A 335 9.64 36.92 -21.16
CA SER A 335 9.96 36.64 -19.76
C SER A 335 9.41 37.69 -18.81
N ARG A 336 9.27 37.31 -17.54
CA ARG A 336 8.84 38.15 -16.44
C ARG A 336 9.63 37.78 -15.19
N GLU A 337 10.32 38.74 -14.60
CA GLU A 337 11.01 38.61 -13.33
C GLU A 337 10.33 39.50 -12.28
N VAL A 338 10.07 38.97 -11.09
CA VAL A 338 9.50 39.69 -9.95
C VAL A 338 10.46 39.58 -8.79
N THR A 339 10.87 40.71 -8.22
CA THR A 339 11.64 40.73 -6.97
C THR A 339 10.74 41.15 -5.82
N TYR A 340 10.47 40.23 -4.90
CA TYR A 340 9.69 40.49 -3.69
C TYR A 340 10.49 41.33 -2.69
N ASP A 341 9.82 42.03 -1.77
CA ASP A 341 10.49 42.83 -0.72
C ASP A 341 11.38 42.00 0.21
N THR A 342 11.11 40.70 0.29
CA THR A 342 11.91 39.72 1.03
C THR A 342 13.24 39.41 0.36
N GLY A 343 13.45 39.84 -0.89
CA GLY A 343 14.57 39.46 -1.74
C GLY A 343 14.36 38.16 -2.51
N VAL A 344 13.22 37.48 -2.33
CA VAL A 344 12.83 36.33 -3.17
C VAL A 344 12.62 36.81 -4.60
N VAL A 345 13.07 36.02 -5.58
CA VAL A 345 12.90 36.32 -7.00
C VAL A 345 12.08 35.23 -7.67
N GLU A 346 11.08 35.61 -8.44
CA GLU A 346 10.29 34.71 -9.29
C GLU A 346 10.55 35.07 -10.75
N ASP A 347 11.13 34.15 -11.51
CA ASP A 347 11.43 34.32 -12.94
C ASP A 347 10.55 33.37 -13.76
N THR A 348 9.78 33.92 -14.69
CA THR A 348 8.94 33.18 -15.62
C THR A 348 9.42 33.40 -17.05
N THR A 349 9.75 32.33 -17.75
CA THR A 349 10.06 32.33 -19.19
C THR A 349 8.92 31.72 -19.98
N PHE A 350 8.54 32.33 -21.10
CA PHE A 350 7.53 31.83 -22.03
C PHE A 350 8.18 31.41 -23.34
N ASP A 351 7.76 30.27 -23.89
CA ASP A 351 8.21 29.81 -25.20
C ASP A 351 7.35 30.40 -26.31
N THR A 352 7.56 31.69 -26.59
CA THR A 352 6.75 32.44 -27.58
C THR A 352 6.90 31.92 -29.01
N GLN A 353 7.93 31.12 -29.29
CA GLN A 353 8.22 30.56 -30.62
C GLN A 353 7.88 29.08 -30.72
N ASN A 354 7.39 28.45 -29.65
CA ASN A 354 7.07 27.03 -29.59
C ASN A 354 8.24 26.12 -30.02
N ASN A 355 9.47 26.48 -29.59
CA ASN A 355 10.70 25.74 -29.87
C ASN A 355 11.04 24.70 -28.79
N GLN A 356 10.37 24.76 -27.66
CA GLN A 356 10.50 23.89 -26.51
C GLN A 356 9.29 22.94 -26.47
N LEU A 357 9.32 21.99 -25.53
CA LEU A 357 8.15 21.14 -25.23
C LEU A 357 7.23 21.79 -24.19
N TRP A 358 7.66 22.93 -23.63
CA TRP A 358 6.99 23.65 -22.57
C TRP A 358 6.54 25.02 -23.04
N THR A 359 5.36 25.43 -22.59
CA THR A 359 4.76 26.73 -22.88
C THR A 359 5.29 27.79 -21.92
N SER A 360 5.48 27.42 -20.64
CA SER A 360 6.07 28.31 -19.64
C SER A 360 6.90 27.56 -18.61
N ARG A 361 7.94 28.23 -18.10
CA ARG A 361 8.75 27.78 -16.98
C ARG A 361 8.87 28.91 -15.95
N THR A 362 8.45 28.66 -14.73
CA THR A 362 8.59 29.57 -13.59
C THR A 362 9.62 28.99 -12.61
N GLN A 363 10.54 29.81 -12.13
CA GLN A 363 11.59 29.45 -11.17
C GLN A 363 11.56 30.44 -10.03
N ILE A 364 11.61 29.95 -8.79
CA ILE A 364 11.62 30.78 -7.58
C ILE A 364 12.97 30.62 -6.90
N PHE A 365 13.59 31.74 -6.54
CA PHE A 365 14.88 31.82 -5.89
C PHE A 365 14.75 32.44 -4.51
N ASP A 366 15.46 31.88 -3.53
CA ASP A 366 15.62 32.50 -2.23
C ASP A 366 16.44 33.81 -2.31
N PRO A 367 16.50 34.63 -1.24
CA PRO A 367 17.26 35.89 -1.24
C PRO A 367 18.78 35.74 -1.45
N THR A 368 19.30 34.51 -1.46
CA THR A 368 20.71 34.20 -1.75
C THR A 368 20.93 33.72 -3.19
N GLY A 369 19.87 33.66 -4.00
CA GLY A 369 19.90 33.24 -5.40
C GLY A 369 19.85 31.73 -5.61
N ARG A 370 19.44 30.95 -4.61
CA ARG A 370 19.29 29.49 -4.74
C ARG A 370 17.85 29.16 -5.12
N GLU A 371 17.68 28.32 -6.13
CA GLU A 371 16.36 27.88 -6.60
C GLU A 371 15.66 27.02 -5.54
N THR A 372 14.44 27.38 -5.17
CA THR A 372 13.60 26.67 -4.18
C THR A 372 12.43 25.95 -4.83
N GLU A 373 11.95 26.44 -5.96
CA GLU A 373 10.81 25.88 -6.68
C GLU A 373 10.96 26.10 -8.20
N ARG A 374 10.44 25.16 -8.98
CA ARG A 374 10.32 25.27 -10.43
C ARG A 374 9.05 24.63 -10.93
N ASP A 375 8.25 25.42 -11.63
CA ASP A 375 7.02 24.99 -12.27
C ASP A 375 7.19 25.02 -13.79
N MET A 376 6.80 23.93 -14.46
CA MET A 376 6.81 23.82 -15.91
C MET A 376 5.44 23.44 -16.42
N ARG A 377 4.93 24.19 -17.40
CA ARG A 377 3.69 23.89 -18.13
C ARG A 377 4.04 23.44 -19.54
N TYR A 378 3.55 22.26 -19.93
CA TYR A 378 3.85 21.65 -21.22
C TYR A 378 2.77 21.94 -22.25
N ASP A 379 3.14 21.95 -23.54
CA ASP A 379 2.22 22.28 -24.64
C ASP A 379 1.07 21.28 -24.78
N ASN A 380 1.24 20.06 -24.27
CA ASN A 380 0.22 19.02 -24.21
C ASN A 380 -0.76 19.18 -23.02
N GLY A 381 -0.66 20.28 -22.26
CA GLY A 381 -1.48 20.57 -21.09
C GLY A 381 -0.98 19.98 -19.77
N THR A 382 0.01 19.08 -19.80
CA THR A 382 0.61 18.50 -18.59
C THR A 382 1.46 19.52 -17.83
N ALA A 383 1.72 19.27 -16.55
CA ALA A 383 2.55 20.15 -15.73
C ALA A 383 3.50 19.36 -14.83
N ARG A 384 4.58 20.02 -14.42
CA ARG A 384 5.59 19.47 -13.51
C ARG A 384 6.00 20.53 -12.50
N ASN A 385 5.99 20.18 -11.22
CA ASN A 385 6.40 21.04 -10.12
C ASN A 385 7.59 20.42 -9.40
N GLN A 386 8.67 21.18 -9.23
CA GLN A 386 9.90 20.77 -8.58
C GLN A 386 10.15 21.63 -7.36
N PHE A 387 10.51 21.00 -6.25
CA PHE A 387 10.81 21.67 -4.99
C PHE A 387 12.21 21.27 -4.55
N PHE A 388 12.97 22.24 -4.05
CA PHE A 388 14.36 22.07 -3.60
C PHE A 388 14.48 22.51 -2.14
N ASP A 389 14.97 21.62 -1.28
CA ASP A 389 15.24 21.95 0.11
C ASP A 389 16.64 22.54 0.26
N VAL A 390 16.76 23.82 -0.06
CA VAL A 390 18.05 24.53 0.02
C VAL A 390 18.51 24.80 1.46
N GLN A 391 17.65 24.57 2.46
CA GLN A 391 17.95 24.83 3.87
C GLN A 391 18.20 23.56 4.69
N GLY A 392 17.83 22.37 4.18
CA GLY A 392 17.95 21.10 4.89
C GLY A 392 16.94 20.95 6.02
N ASN A 393 15.75 21.54 5.87
CA ASN A 393 14.66 21.46 6.85
C ASN A 393 13.69 20.30 6.62
N GLN A 394 13.79 19.64 5.46
CA GLN A 394 13.00 18.50 5.03
C GLN A 394 13.87 17.23 5.07
N GLU A 395 13.23 16.06 4.99
CA GLU A 395 13.95 14.77 4.87
C GLU A 395 14.41 14.47 3.43
N TRP A 396 14.06 15.36 2.50
CA TRP A 396 14.35 15.26 1.07
C TRP A 396 15.14 16.45 0.58
N VAL A 397 16.06 16.19 -0.36
CA VAL A 397 16.88 17.19 -1.05
C VAL A 397 16.07 17.89 -2.13
N TRP A 398 15.30 17.12 -2.89
CA TRP A 398 14.33 17.63 -3.85
C TRP A 398 13.20 16.64 -4.05
N ARG A 399 12.06 17.16 -4.48
CA ARG A 399 10.95 16.35 -4.98
C ARG A 399 10.36 16.96 -6.24
N ASP A 400 9.75 16.10 -7.03
CA ASP A 400 9.20 16.41 -8.33
C ASP A 400 7.81 15.80 -8.45
N GLU A 401 6.83 16.56 -8.90
CA GLU A 401 5.43 16.15 -9.02
C GLU A 401 4.98 16.35 -10.46
N VAL A 402 4.27 15.36 -11.01
CA VAL A 402 3.80 15.35 -12.40
C VAL A 402 2.28 15.34 -12.43
N PHE A 403 1.69 16.21 -13.25
CA PHE A 403 0.26 16.39 -13.40
C PHE A 403 -0.18 16.14 -14.84
N ASP A 404 -1.32 15.52 -15.01
CA ASP A 404 -1.96 15.36 -16.32
C ASP A 404 -2.58 16.68 -16.83
N ALA A 405 -3.15 16.64 -18.04
CA ALA A 405 -3.77 17.80 -18.68
C ALA A 405 -5.04 18.32 -17.97
N THR A 406 -5.59 17.55 -17.01
CA THR A 406 -6.73 17.97 -16.17
C THR A 406 -6.28 18.60 -14.85
N GLY A 407 -4.97 18.63 -14.60
CA GLY A 407 -4.38 19.15 -13.36
C GLY A 407 -4.38 18.14 -12.21
N VAL A 408 -4.61 16.85 -12.48
CA VAL A 408 -4.56 15.79 -11.48
C VAL A 408 -3.15 15.21 -11.43
N LYS A 409 -2.62 14.99 -10.23
CA LYS A 409 -1.30 14.40 -10.02
C LYS A 409 -1.30 12.92 -10.46
N VAL A 410 -0.33 12.54 -11.28
CA VAL A 410 -0.16 11.18 -11.83
C VAL A 410 1.15 10.53 -11.40
N GLY A 411 2.01 11.25 -10.70
CA GLY A 411 3.21 10.68 -10.11
C GLY A 411 4.09 11.71 -9.41
N SER A 412 5.09 11.20 -8.70
CA SER A 412 6.13 12.04 -8.11
C SER A 412 7.47 11.29 -7.97
N THR A 413 8.57 12.02 -7.87
CA THR A 413 9.90 11.47 -7.58
C THR A 413 10.53 12.24 -6.44
N TRP A 414 11.10 11.54 -5.47
CA TRP A 414 11.63 12.10 -4.23
C TRP A 414 13.07 11.65 -4.05
N GLN A 415 13.99 12.60 -3.85
CA GLN A 415 15.37 12.32 -3.49
C GLN A 415 15.58 12.66 -2.02
N PHE A 416 15.82 11.64 -1.20
CA PHE A 416 16.02 11.78 0.24
C PHE A 416 17.46 12.17 0.59
N ASP A 417 17.64 12.80 1.75
CA ASP A 417 18.96 13.15 2.29
C ASP A 417 19.86 11.94 2.52
N THR A 418 19.24 10.77 2.71
CA THR A 418 19.91 9.47 2.85
C THR A 418 20.53 8.96 1.55
N GLY A 419 20.29 9.64 0.43
CA GLY A 419 20.67 9.19 -0.92
C GLY A 419 19.65 8.26 -1.57
N VAL A 420 18.61 7.83 -0.85
CA VAL A 420 17.50 7.03 -1.40
C VAL A 420 16.69 7.85 -2.39
N ASN A 421 16.29 7.24 -3.49
CA ASN A 421 15.40 7.83 -4.48
C ASN A 421 14.12 7.00 -4.58
N THR A 422 12.95 7.63 -4.43
CA THR A 422 11.66 6.94 -4.56
C THR A 422 10.79 7.59 -5.63
N GLN A 423 10.31 6.77 -6.56
CA GLN A 423 9.33 7.15 -7.56
C GLN A 423 7.95 6.61 -7.19
N TYR A 424 6.94 7.46 -7.30
CA TYR A 424 5.53 7.13 -7.16
C TYR A 424 4.83 7.26 -8.51
N ILE A 425 4.06 6.25 -8.90
CA ILE A 425 3.21 6.24 -10.09
C ILE A 425 1.77 6.10 -9.61
N GLU A 426 0.94 7.11 -9.87
CA GLU A 426 -0.44 7.18 -9.39
C GLU A 426 -1.40 6.94 -10.55
N ASP A 427 -2.46 6.15 -10.31
CA ASP A 427 -3.56 5.96 -11.26
C ASP A 427 -4.85 6.60 -10.74
N PRO A 428 -4.95 7.94 -10.78
CA PRO A 428 -6.10 8.66 -10.24
C PRO A 428 -7.41 8.40 -11.00
N HIS A 429 -7.32 7.87 -12.23
CA HIS A 429 -8.47 7.63 -13.11
C HIS A 429 -8.94 6.16 -13.10
N GLY A 430 -8.25 5.26 -12.40
CA GLY A 430 -8.63 3.85 -12.26
C GLY A 430 -8.57 3.05 -13.56
N ALA A 431 -7.60 3.35 -14.42
CA ALA A 431 -7.37 2.61 -15.66
C ALA A 431 -6.65 1.27 -15.45
N GLN A 432 -6.01 1.09 -14.30
CA GLN A 432 -5.25 -0.07 -13.87
C GLN A 432 -6.01 -0.79 -12.75
N SER A 433 -5.54 -1.99 -12.37
CA SER A 433 -6.05 -2.69 -11.17
C SER A 433 -5.39 -2.20 -9.87
N TRP A 434 -4.47 -1.24 -9.98
CA TRP A 434 -3.70 -0.68 -8.91
C TRP A 434 -3.85 0.83 -8.89
N ARG A 435 -3.84 1.42 -7.68
CA ARG A 435 -3.95 2.87 -7.48
C ARG A 435 -2.60 3.57 -7.37
N LEU A 436 -1.57 2.84 -6.91
CA LEU A 436 -0.24 3.38 -6.66
C LEU A 436 0.83 2.30 -6.85
N GLN A 437 1.94 2.67 -7.50
CA GLN A 437 3.20 1.96 -7.40
C GLN A 437 4.23 2.85 -6.70
N SER A 438 5.07 2.25 -5.86
CA SER A 438 6.21 2.89 -5.22
C SER A 438 7.49 2.13 -5.55
N ILE A 439 8.48 2.79 -6.14
CA ILE A 439 9.73 2.19 -6.60
C ILE A 439 10.88 2.92 -5.92
N SER A 440 11.62 2.26 -5.04
CA SER A 440 12.71 2.86 -4.27
C SER A 440 14.06 2.28 -4.68
N HIS A 441 15.02 3.16 -4.96
CA HIS A 441 16.42 2.83 -5.17
C HIS A 441 17.23 3.25 -3.94
N GLY A 442 18.14 2.37 -3.49
CA GLY A 442 19.05 2.66 -2.40
C GLY A 442 20.08 3.74 -2.76
N ALA A 443 20.86 4.19 -1.77
CA ALA A 443 21.91 5.20 -1.98
C ALA A 443 23.01 4.77 -2.98
N ASN A 444 23.13 3.46 -3.25
CA ASN A 444 24.03 2.89 -4.26
C ASN A 444 23.43 2.91 -5.69
N GLY A 445 22.18 3.35 -5.85
CA GLY A 445 21.44 3.35 -7.11
C GLY A 445 20.79 2.00 -7.47
N GLY A 446 20.97 0.95 -6.66
CA GLY A 446 20.33 -0.35 -6.86
C GLY A 446 18.86 -0.32 -6.42
N LEU A 447 18.00 -1.06 -7.11
CA LEU A 447 16.59 -1.20 -6.74
C LEU A 447 16.49 -1.86 -5.36
N ALA A 448 15.82 -1.22 -4.41
CA ALA A 448 15.68 -1.69 -3.05
C ALA A 448 14.26 -2.20 -2.75
N ASN A 449 13.23 -1.48 -3.20
CA ASN A 449 11.83 -1.89 -3.02
C ASN A 449 10.98 -1.58 -4.26
N HIS A 450 9.96 -2.39 -4.50
CA HIS A 450 8.86 -2.11 -5.44
C HIS A 450 7.54 -2.58 -4.81
N ASP A 451 6.69 -1.62 -4.46
CA ASP A 451 5.39 -1.86 -3.84
C ASP A 451 4.26 -1.55 -4.84
N TRP A 452 3.24 -2.41 -4.90
CA TRP A 452 1.98 -2.18 -5.61
C TRP A 452 0.84 -2.10 -4.60
N TYR A 453 0.03 -1.07 -4.73
CA TYR A 453 -1.19 -0.88 -3.95
C TYR A 453 -2.40 -1.06 -4.88
N TYR A 454 -3.17 -2.12 -4.67
CA TYR A 454 -4.31 -2.48 -5.52
C TYR A 454 -5.58 -1.73 -5.15
N ASP A 455 -6.52 -1.53 -6.08
CA ASP A 455 -7.77 -0.81 -5.81
C ASP A 455 -8.67 -1.50 -4.79
N ASP A 456 -8.57 -2.84 -4.70
CA ASP A 456 -9.29 -3.67 -3.74
C ASP A 456 -8.66 -3.67 -2.33
N GLY A 457 -7.61 -2.89 -2.11
CA GLY A 457 -6.89 -2.78 -0.84
C GLY A 457 -5.74 -3.76 -0.66
N ARG A 458 -5.54 -4.73 -1.56
CA ARG A 458 -4.36 -5.62 -1.51
C ARG A 458 -3.06 -4.84 -1.73
N ILE A 459 -1.96 -5.43 -1.25
CA ILE A 459 -0.61 -4.87 -1.41
C ILE A 459 0.35 -6.00 -1.77
N ASP A 460 1.18 -5.79 -2.79
CA ASP A 460 2.36 -6.62 -3.05
C ASP A 460 3.61 -5.78 -2.78
N ARG A 461 4.56 -6.31 -2.01
CA ARG A 461 5.84 -5.65 -1.71
C ARG A 461 6.99 -6.54 -2.14
N ILE A 462 7.83 -6.05 -3.02
CA ILE A 462 9.08 -6.72 -3.39
C ILE A 462 10.24 -5.97 -2.75
N ALA A 463 11.06 -6.68 -1.98
CA ALA A 463 12.31 -6.17 -1.44
C ALA A 463 13.49 -6.87 -2.13
N TYR A 464 14.54 -6.11 -2.40
CA TYR A 464 15.74 -6.56 -3.09
C TYR A 464 16.96 -6.30 -2.20
N ASP A 465 17.86 -7.27 -2.14
CA ASP A 465 19.17 -7.06 -1.50
C ASP A 465 20.12 -6.41 -2.49
N ALA A 466 19.94 -5.10 -2.69
CA ALA A 466 20.74 -4.31 -3.62
C ALA A 466 22.25 -4.28 -3.26
N ASN A 467 22.61 -4.63 -2.01
CA ASN A 467 24.00 -4.59 -1.53
C ASN A 467 24.65 -5.98 -1.46
N GLY A 468 23.89 -7.06 -1.60
CA GLY A 468 24.41 -8.44 -1.45
C GLY A 468 24.89 -8.73 -0.03
N THR A 469 24.26 -8.13 0.99
CA THR A 469 24.60 -8.31 2.41
C THR A 469 23.79 -9.40 3.11
N GLU A 470 22.66 -9.77 2.53
CA GLU A 470 21.74 -10.77 3.03
C GLU A 470 22.02 -12.12 2.36
N ALA A 471 21.41 -13.20 2.86
CA ALA A 471 21.49 -14.51 2.20
C ALA A 471 20.46 -14.67 1.07
N TRP A 472 19.52 -13.73 1.00
CA TRP A 472 18.42 -13.69 0.03
C TRP A 472 18.67 -12.59 -1.00
N GLN A 473 18.33 -12.88 -2.26
CA GLN A 473 18.43 -11.92 -3.36
C GLN A 473 17.23 -10.98 -3.37
N GLN A 474 16.03 -11.56 -3.20
CA GLN A 474 14.78 -10.81 -3.16
C GLN A 474 13.69 -11.61 -2.44
N TYR A 475 12.68 -10.91 -1.95
CA TYR A 475 11.43 -11.53 -1.54
C TYR A 475 10.21 -10.70 -1.93
N THR A 476 9.07 -11.35 -2.09
CA THR A 476 7.77 -10.74 -2.38
C THR A 476 6.78 -11.11 -1.29
N ASP A 477 6.26 -10.11 -0.57
CA ASP A 477 5.19 -10.28 0.41
C ASP A 477 3.85 -9.84 -0.18
N ARG A 478 2.82 -10.66 -0.02
CA ARG A 478 1.45 -10.35 -0.47
C ARG A 478 0.49 -10.22 0.69
N PHE A 479 -0.21 -9.11 0.73
CA PHE A 479 -1.14 -8.73 1.78
C PHE A 479 -2.57 -8.67 1.25
N ASN A 480 -3.52 -9.15 2.05
CA ASN A 480 -4.93 -8.92 1.77
C ASN A 480 -5.35 -7.48 2.12
N ALA A 481 -6.59 -7.12 1.79
CA ALA A 481 -7.15 -5.79 2.06
C ALA A 481 -7.21 -5.40 3.54
N ALA A 482 -7.15 -6.37 4.47
CA ALA A 482 -7.09 -6.14 5.91
C ALA A 482 -5.65 -5.97 6.43
N GLY A 483 -4.64 -6.05 5.56
CA GLY A 483 -3.23 -5.94 5.91
C GLY A 483 -2.61 -7.22 6.47
N ALA A 484 -3.29 -8.36 6.36
CA ALA A 484 -2.74 -9.66 6.78
C ALA A 484 -1.94 -10.31 5.65
N TRP A 485 -0.85 -10.99 6.01
CA TRP A 485 -0.01 -11.74 5.07
C TRP A 485 -0.76 -12.94 4.52
N THR A 486 -0.69 -13.13 3.22
CA THR A 486 -1.29 -14.28 2.53
C THR A 486 -0.22 -15.16 1.88
N GLU A 487 0.88 -14.56 1.45
CA GLU A 487 1.97 -15.26 0.80
C GLU A 487 3.30 -14.52 0.97
N ARG A 488 4.41 -15.26 1.00
CA ARG A 488 5.77 -14.76 0.86
C ARG A 488 6.57 -15.67 -0.07
N ASP A 489 7.11 -15.10 -1.14
CA ASP A 489 8.04 -15.78 -2.05
C ASP A 489 9.46 -15.26 -1.79
N MET A 490 10.42 -16.14 -1.54
CA MET A 490 11.82 -15.77 -1.30
C MET A 490 12.74 -16.47 -2.30
N ARG A 491 13.71 -15.73 -2.85
CA ARG A 491 14.81 -16.26 -3.66
C ARG A 491 16.13 -16.02 -2.96
N TYR A 492 16.95 -17.07 -2.85
CA TYR A 492 18.25 -17.04 -2.19
C TYR A 492 19.40 -16.91 -3.19
N ASP A 493 20.53 -16.37 -2.74
CA ASP A 493 21.71 -16.16 -3.59
C ASP A 493 22.31 -17.46 -4.12
N ASN A 494 22.09 -18.57 -3.42
CA ASN A 494 22.50 -19.91 -3.85
C ASN A 494 21.57 -20.52 -4.93
N GLY A 495 20.59 -19.75 -5.41
CA GLY A 495 19.59 -20.17 -6.40
C GLY A 495 18.38 -20.89 -5.83
N THR A 496 18.39 -21.29 -4.55
CA THR A 496 17.24 -21.93 -3.90
C THR A 496 16.10 -20.94 -3.69
N ALA A 497 14.87 -21.44 -3.52
CA ALA A 497 13.70 -20.61 -3.28
C ALA A 497 12.81 -21.20 -2.19
N ARG A 498 11.97 -20.36 -1.59
CA ARG A 498 11.04 -20.74 -0.55
C ARG A 498 9.73 -19.98 -0.70
N ASN A 499 8.61 -20.68 -0.64
CA ASN A 499 7.28 -20.09 -0.74
C ASN A 499 6.50 -20.38 0.55
N GLN A 500 5.96 -19.35 1.17
CA GLN A 500 5.18 -19.43 2.40
C GLN A 500 3.75 -18.97 2.12
N PHE A 501 2.76 -19.74 2.58
CA PHE A 501 1.35 -19.46 2.41
C PHE A 501 0.65 -19.41 3.76
N PHE A 502 -0.29 -18.47 3.92
CA PHE A 502 -1.04 -18.27 5.16
C PHE A 502 -2.53 -18.28 4.87
N ASP A 503 -3.28 -19.16 5.54
CA ASP A 503 -4.73 -19.21 5.41
C ASP A 503 -5.38 -18.22 6.38
N VAL A 504 -5.47 -16.98 5.96
CA VAL A 504 -6.07 -15.91 6.77
C VAL A 504 -7.59 -16.07 6.88
N GLN A 505 -8.24 -16.74 5.94
CA GLN A 505 -9.70 -16.85 5.89
C GLN A 505 -10.24 -18.11 6.57
N GLY A 506 -9.38 -19.10 6.86
CA GLY A 506 -9.79 -20.39 7.42
C GLY A 506 -10.55 -21.25 6.40
N ASN A 507 -10.21 -21.12 5.11
CA ASN A 507 -10.83 -21.88 4.03
C ASN A 507 -10.10 -23.21 3.74
N GLN A 508 -8.91 -23.38 4.30
CA GLN A 508 -8.07 -24.57 4.20
C GLN A 508 -8.13 -25.34 5.52
N ASP A 509 -7.60 -26.56 5.54
CA ASP A 509 -7.41 -27.36 6.76
C ASP A 509 -6.08 -27.06 7.46
N TRP A 510 -5.32 -26.11 6.92
CA TRP A 510 -4.03 -25.66 7.41
C TRP A 510 -4.00 -24.15 7.67
N VAL A 511 -3.25 -23.75 8.70
CA VAL A 511 -3.02 -22.37 9.11
C VAL A 511 -1.94 -21.72 8.25
N TRP A 512 -0.85 -22.46 8.02
CA TRP A 512 0.21 -22.05 7.09
C TRP A 512 0.92 -23.26 6.51
N ARG A 513 1.52 -23.07 5.35
CA ARG A 513 2.46 -24.03 4.76
C ARG A 513 3.66 -23.33 4.16
N ASP A 514 4.76 -24.06 4.10
CA ASP A 514 6.05 -23.60 3.65
C ASP A 514 6.64 -24.61 2.68
N GLU A 515 7.08 -24.17 1.51
CA GLU A 515 7.60 -25.03 0.45
C GLU A 515 9.04 -24.61 0.11
N VAL A 516 9.93 -25.58 -0.06
CA VAL A 516 11.35 -25.35 -0.34
C VAL A 516 11.71 -25.93 -1.69
N PHE A 517 12.42 -25.15 -2.49
CA PHE A 517 12.84 -25.48 -3.85
C PHE A 517 14.36 -25.44 -3.96
N ASP A 518 14.91 -26.38 -4.73
CA ASP A 518 16.33 -26.37 -5.06
C ASP A 518 16.69 -25.28 -6.10
N ALA A 519 17.98 -25.19 -6.45
CA ALA A 519 18.48 -24.21 -7.41
C ALA A 519 18.00 -24.42 -8.86
N THR A 520 17.36 -25.55 -9.15
CA THR A 520 16.74 -25.83 -10.46
C THR A 520 15.24 -25.48 -10.48
N GLY A 521 14.69 -25.04 -9.35
CA GLY A 521 13.28 -24.71 -9.18
C GLY A 521 12.39 -25.92 -8.90
N VAL A 522 12.98 -27.08 -8.53
CA VAL A 522 12.24 -28.29 -8.19
C VAL A 522 11.98 -28.32 -6.69
N LYS A 523 10.76 -28.66 -6.27
CA LYS A 523 10.39 -28.78 -4.86
C LYS A 523 11.11 -29.96 -4.21
N VAL A 524 11.76 -29.72 -3.08
CA VAL A 524 12.53 -30.71 -2.30
C VAL A 524 11.96 -30.94 -0.90
N GLY A 525 10.97 -30.15 -0.50
CA GLY A 525 10.26 -30.38 0.76
C GLY A 525 9.18 -29.35 1.03
N SER A 526 8.37 -29.63 2.05
CA SER A 526 7.41 -28.67 2.59
C SER A 526 7.10 -28.92 4.06
N THR A 527 6.61 -27.90 4.77
CA THR A 527 6.13 -27.99 6.15
C THR A 527 4.72 -27.41 6.23
N TRP A 528 3.80 -28.11 6.90
CA TRP A 528 2.38 -27.79 6.95
C TRP A 528 1.91 -27.76 8.40
N GLN A 529 1.36 -26.64 8.83
CA GLN A 529 0.74 -26.47 10.14
C GLN A 529 -0.78 -26.55 9.97
N PHE A 530 -1.40 -27.60 10.49
CA PHE A 530 -2.84 -27.84 10.42
C PHE A 530 -3.61 -27.07 11.50
N ASP A 531 -4.90 -26.82 11.25
CA ASP A 531 -5.81 -26.17 12.20
C ASP A 531 -5.98 -26.95 13.51
N THR A 532 -5.73 -28.26 13.46
CA THR A 532 -5.72 -29.16 14.61
C THR A 532 -4.53 -28.96 15.54
N GLY A 533 -3.55 -28.13 15.14
CA GLY A 533 -2.26 -27.97 15.81
C GLY A 533 -1.20 -28.97 15.36
N VAL A 534 -1.55 -29.99 14.55
CA VAL A 534 -0.60 -30.94 13.98
C VAL A 534 0.35 -30.23 13.01
N ASN A 535 1.64 -30.55 13.08
CA ASN A 535 2.66 -30.06 12.15
C ASN A 535 3.27 -31.22 11.38
N THR A 536 3.24 -31.18 10.04
CA THR A 536 3.80 -32.23 9.19
C THR A 536 4.89 -31.69 8.27
N GLN A 537 6.04 -32.36 8.25
CA GLN A 537 7.16 -32.08 7.34
C GLN A 537 7.22 -33.15 6.26
N TYR A 538 7.39 -32.72 5.02
CA TYR A 538 7.60 -33.56 3.84
C TYR A 538 9.02 -33.32 3.31
N ILE A 539 9.75 -34.40 3.08
CA ILE A 539 11.08 -34.38 2.45
C ILE A 539 10.97 -35.15 1.14
N GLU A 540 11.22 -34.48 0.02
CA GLU A 540 11.07 -35.01 -1.33
C GLU A 540 12.44 -35.26 -1.93
N ASP A 541 12.63 -36.40 -2.60
CA ASP A 541 13.84 -36.71 -3.37
C ASP A 541 13.54 -36.73 -4.88
N PRO A 542 13.34 -35.55 -5.50
CA PRO A 542 12.97 -35.48 -6.91
C PRO A 542 14.08 -35.93 -7.87
N HIS A 543 15.33 -36.03 -7.38
CA HIS A 543 16.50 -36.43 -8.18
C HIS A 543 16.87 -37.90 -8.00
N ASN A 544 16.08 -38.66 -7.22
CA ASN A 544 16.25 -40.10 -7.02
C ASN A 544 17.67 -40.46 -6.50
N ALA A 545 18.21 -39.64 -5.59
CA ALA A 545 19.51 -39.84 -4.97
C ALA A 545 19.46 -40.80 -3.77
N GLN A 546 18.29 -41.04 -3.22
CA GLN A 546 17.97 -41.93 -2.12
C GLN A 546 17.21 -43.15 -2.65
N SER A 547 16.97 -44.14 -1.78
CA SER A 547 16.08 -45.28 -2.13
C SER A 547 14.60 -44.97 -1.94
N TRP A 548 14.31 -43.79 -1.40
CA TRP A 548 12.97 -43.29 -1.11
C TRP A 548 12.69 -42.01 -1.90
N ARG A 549 11.43 -41.83 -2.28
CA ARG A 549 10.95 -40.65 -3.01
C ARG A 549 10.36 -39.57 -2.09
N LEU A 550 9.80 -39.99 -0.96
CA LEU A 550 9.14 -39.10 -0.01
C LEU A 550 9.26 -39.63 1.42
N GLN A 551 9.55 -38.73 2.36
CA GLN A 551 9.32 -38.94 3.78
C GLN A 551 8.28 -37.96 4.30
N SER A 552 7.43 -38.40 5.23
CA SER A 552 6.47 -37.57 5.94
C SER A 552 6.65 -37.73 7.45
N ILE A 553 6.83 -36.63 8.18
CA ILE A 553 7.11 -36.61 9.62
C ILE A 553 6.08 -35.71 10.31
N SER A 554 5.24 -36.27 11.18
CA SER A 554 4.12 -35.55 11.80
C SER A 554 4.28 -35.42 13.32
N HIS A 555 4.04 -34.22 13.84
CA HIS A 555 4.04 -33.91 15.26
C HIS A 555 2.65 -33.46 15.72
N ASP A 556 2.26 -33.82 16.94
CA ASP A 556 1.06 -33.31 17.57
C ASP A 556 1.17 -31.82 17.95
N ALA A 557 0.07 -31.25 18.47
CA ALA A 557 0.00 -29.86 18.90
C ALA A 557 0.96 -29.48 20.05
N ASN A 558 1.51 -30.46 20.77
CA ASN A 558 2.50 -30.28 21.83
C ASN A 558 3.94 -30.48 21.33
N GLY A 559 4.13 -30.75 20.03
CA GLY A 559 5.42 -31.03 19.41
C GLY A 559 5.93 -32.46 19.61
N GLY A 560 5.09 -33.38 20.08
CA GLY A 560 5.40 -34.81 20.17
C GLY A 560 5.38 -35.46 18.80
N LEU A 561 6.42 -36.22 18.44
CA LEU A 561 6.44 -37.01 17.18
C LEU A 561 5.33 -38.07 17.27
N THR A 562 4.48 -38.15 16.24
CA THR A 562 3.37 -39.09 16.17
C THR A 562 3.54 -40.09 15.03
N ASN A 563 4.03 -39.66 13.87
CA ASN A 563 4.22 -40.51 12.71
C ASN A 563 5.51 -40.17 11.93
N HIS A 564 6.14 -41.19 11.34
CA HIS A 564 7.17 -41.06 10.32
C HIS A 564 6.93 -42.11 9.22
N ASP A 565 6.58 -41.66 8.02
CA ASP A 565 6.31 -42.51 6.87
C ASP A 565 7.43 -42.37 5.83
N TRP A 566 7.85 -43.49 5.23
CA TRP A 566 8.75 -43.57 4.07
C TRP A 566 8.02 -44.20 2.89
N TYR A 567 8.14 -43.54 1.74
CA TYR A 567 7.65 -44.02 0.45
C TYR A 567 8.86 -44.31 -0.43
N TYR A 568 9.08 -45.58 -0.76
CA TYR A 568 10.24 -46.03 -1.52
C TYR A 568 10.03 -45.88 -3.04
N ASP A 569 11.11 -45.76 -3.81
CA ASP A 569 11.04 -45.59 -5.27
C ASP A 569 10.41 -46.81 -5.96
N ASP A 570 10.62 -47.99 -5.38
CA ASP A 570 10.08 -49.27 -5.86
C ASP A 570 8.59 -49.48 -5.54
N GLY A 571 7.93 -48.50 -4.89
CA GLY A 571 6.54 -48.55 -4.51
C GLY A 571 6.28 -49.05 -3.08
N ARG A 572 7.28 -49.62 -2.39
CA ARG A 572 7.12 -50.05 -0.99
C ARG A 572 6.84 -48.88 -0.07
N ARG A 573 6.21 -49.15 1.08
CA ARG A 573 5.94 -48.15 2.13
C ARG A 573 6.32 -48.72 3.49
N TYR A 574 6.94 -47.88 4.31
CA TYR A 574 7.20 -48.17 5.72
C TYR A 574 6.63 -47.03 6.56
N GLN A 575 5.94 -47.35 7.64
CA GLN A 575 5.32 -46.38 8.53
C GLN A 575 5.74 -46.66 9.96
N GLN A 576 6.12 -45.64 10.70
CA GLN A 576 6.30 -45.66 12.15
C GLN A 576 5.28 -44.74 12.80
N TRP A 577 4.76 -45.17 13.94
CA TRP A 577 3.86 -44.38 14.78
C TRP A 577 4.35 -44.43 16.23
N PHE A 578 4.06 -43.38 16.98
CA PHE A 578 4.62 -43.12 18.31
C PHE A 578 3.49 -42.70 19.26
N ASP A 579 3.58 -43.10 20.53
CA ASP A 579 2.79 -42.52 21.63
C ASP A 579 3.67 -41.54 22.43
N PRO A 580 3.76 -40.26 22.02
CA PRO A 580 4.66 -39.30 22.65
C PRO A 580 4.24 -38.91 24.08
N HIS A 581 3.01 -39.22 24.49
CA HIS A 581 2.48 -38.82 25.80
C HIS A 581 2.38 -39.97 26.78
N ASN A 582 2.50 -41.22 26.30
CA ASN A 582 2.65 -42.42 27.11
C ASN A 582 1.64 -42.46 28.26
N THR A 583 0.36 -42.30 27.93
CA THR A 583 -0.70 -42.06 28.92
C THR A 583 -1.24 -43.34 29.56
N THR A 584 -0.78 -44.50 29.11
CA THR A 584 -1.20 -45.82 29.61
C THR A 584 0.01 -46.62 30.09
N SER A 585 0.04 -47.00 31.36
CA SER A 585 1.20 -47.66 32.00
C SER A 585 1.49 -49.11 31.55
N GLN A 586 0.66 -49.68 30.67
CA GLN A 586 0.90 -50.97 29.99
C GLN A 586 0.71 -50.83 28.47
N GLY A 587 0.90 -49.61 27.96
CA GLY A 587 0.65 -49.24 26.58
C GLY A 587 1.79 -49.59 25.63
N LEU A 588 1.53 -49.29 24.35
CA LEU A 588 2.54 -49.29 23.31
C LEU A 588 3.21 -47.92 23.32
N SER A 589 4.55 -47.88 23.36
CA SER A 589 5.31 -46.65 23.17
C SER A 589 5.35 -46.24 21.69
N GLY A 590 5.06 -47.19 20.79
CA GLY A 590 4.99 -46.98 19.35
C GLY A 590 4.87 -48.28 18.59
N GLY A 591 4.97 -48.19 17.27
CA GLY A 591 4.99 -49.35 16.39
C GLY A 591 5.35 -48.99 14.96
N SER A 592 5.40 -49.99 14.10
CA SER A 592 5.67 -49.80 12.68
C SER A 592 4.91 -50.78 11.81
N ASN A 593 4.64 -50.39 10.56
CA ASN A 593 3.96 -51.19 9.54
C ASN A 593 4.80 -51.22 8.27
N SER A 594 4.90 -52.38 7.63
CA SER A 594 5.63 -52.59 6.38
C SER A 594 4.68 -53.02 5.28
N TYR A 595 4.80 -52.41 4.10
CA TYR A 595 3.98 -52.71 2.92
C TYR A 595 4.88 -52.95 1.72
N ASP A 596 4.48 -53.90 0.87
CA ASP A 596 5.13 -54.10 -0.42
C ASP A 596 4.68 -53.06 -1.48
N ALA A 597 5.22 -53.20 -2.70
CA ALA A 597 4.95 -52.29 -3.82
C ALA A 597 3.49 -52.29 -4.31
N THR A 598 2.71 -53.32 -3.96
CA THR A 598 1.27 -53.41 -4.28
C THR A 598 0.39 -52.80 -3.20
N GLY A 599 1.00 -52.38 -2.07
CA GLY A 599 0.29 -51.94 -0.88
C GLY A 599 -0.15 -53.09 0.03
N THR A 600 0.31 -54.32 -0.21
CA THR A 600 -0.02 -55.46 0.65
C THR A 600 0.81 -55.40 1.93
N TRP A 601 0.15 -55.62 3.07
CA TRP A 601 0.77 -55.58 4.39
C TRP A 601 1.68 -56.80 4.60
N THR A 602 2.97 -56.60 4.84
CA THR A 602 3.98 -57.67 4.97
C THR A 602 4.45 -57.87 6.40
N GLY A 603 4.13 -56.95 7.32
CA GLY A 603 4.41 -57.12 8.73
C GLY A 603 4.23 -55.84 9.55
N TYR A 604 4.37 -55.99 10.86
CA TYR A 604 4.36 -54.88 11.82
C TYR A 604 5.23 -55.16 13.04
N GLU A 605 5.67 -54.09 13.72
CA GLU A 605 6.33 -54.17 15.02
C GLU A 605 5.57 -53.35 16.05
N HIS A 606 5.52 -53.84 17.29
CA HIS A 606 4.98 -53.13 18.44
C HIS A 606 6.07 -52.96 19.49
N PHE A 607 6.25 -51.72 19.96
CA PHE A 607 7.16 -51.38 21.03
C PHE A 607 6.34 -51.05 22.28
N TYR A 608 6.69 -51.65 23.42
CA TYR A 608 5.98 -51.48 24.68
C TYR A 608 6.74 -50.53 25.60
N ASP A 609 6.03 -49.85 26.49
CA ASP A 609 6.62 -48.89 27.44
C ASP A 609 7.65 -49.51 28.39
N ASN A 610 7.52 -50.81 28.64
CA ASN A 610 8.42 -51.57 29.50
C ASN A 610 9.68 -52.09 28.76
N GLY A 611 9.88 -51.68 27.50
CA GLY A 611 11.02 -52.06 26.66
C GLY A 611 10.85 -53.36 25.88
N TRP A 612 9.76 -54.11 26.09
CA TRP A 612 9.48 -55.31 25.28
C TRP A 612 9.14 -54.92 23.85
N ARG A 613 9.33 -55.85 22.90
CA ARG A 613 8.98 -55.66 21.50
C ARG A 613 8.38 -56.93 20.90
N THR A 614 7.35 -56.80 20.07
CA THR A 614 6.89 -57.88 19.20
C THR A 614 7.03 -57.51 17.73
N ARG A 615 7.33 -58.50 16.88
CA ARG A 615 7.41 -58.37 15.42
C ARG A 615 6.53 -59.45 14.79
N HIS A 616 5.63 -59.03 13.93
CA HIS A 616 4.78 -59.91 13.14
C HIS A 616 5.18 -59.82 11.66
N SER A 617 5.34 -60.97 11.02
CA SER A 617 5.68 -61.09 9.59
C SER A 617 4.64 -61.93 8.88
N PHE A 618 4.28 -61.55 7.65
CA PHE A 618 3.33 -62.25 6.80
C PHE A 618 4.01 -62.70 5.51
N ASP A 619 3.58 -63.85 4.98
CA ASP A 619 3.94 -64.32 3.65
C ASP A 619 2.73 -64.24 2.71
N PRO A 620 2.39 -63.05 2.19
CA PRO A 620 1.18 -62.85 1.40
C PRO A 620 1.22 -63.56 0.03
N TYR A 621 2.39 -64.08 -0.38
CA TYR A 621 2.61 -64.70 -1.69
C TYR A 621 2.93 -66.19 -1.62
N ASP A 622 2.82 -66.82 -0.44
CA ASP A 622 3.03 -68.27 -0.28
C ASP A 622 4.42 -68.70 -0.80
N SER A 623 5.44 -67.90 -0.46
CA SER A 623 6.84 -68.06 -0.87
C SER A 623 7.71 -68.75 0.17
N GLN A 624 7.22 -68.88 1.40
CA GLN A 624 7.81 -69.52 2.56
C GLN A 624 6.94 -70.71 2.95
N ASP A 625 7.47 -71.66 3.73
CA ASP A 625 6.68 -72.78 4.27
C ASP A 625 5.75 -72.36 5.45
N TRP A 626 5.56 -71.06 5.64
CA TRP A 626 4.78 -70.45 6.72
C TRP A 626 3.98 -69.25 6.25
N GLN A 627 2.78 -69.10 6.82
CA GLN A 627 1.85 -67.99 6.54
C GLN A 627 2.16 -66.75 7.37
N SER A 628 2.51 -66.94 8.64
CA SER A 628 2.87 -65.84 9.54
C SER A 628 3.79 -66.25 10.68
N LEU A 629 4.62 -65.30 11.13
CA LEU A 629 5.51 -65.44 12.28
C LEU A 629 5.31 -64.28 13.27
N THR A 630 5.38 -64.57 14.56
CA THR A 630 5.37 -63.60 15.66
C THR A 630 6.59 -63.82 16.55
N ASP A 631 7.50 -62.86 16.55
CA ASP A 631 8.68 -62.84 17.42
C ASP A 631 8.48 -61.89 18.59
N THR A 632 8.84 -62.31 19.80
CA THR A 632 8.81 -61.47 21.00
C THR A 632 10.21 -61.33 21.59
N TYR A 633 10.60 -60.10 21.84
CA TYR A 633 11.89 -59.72 22.39
C TYR A 633 11.74 -59.12 23.78
N ASP A 634 12.66 -59.46 24.67
CA ASP A 634 12.79 -58.83 25.98
C ASP A 634 13.39 -57.40 25.87
N PRO A 635 13.41 -56.61 26.97
CA PRO A 635 14.00 -55.27 26.97
C PRO A 635 15.50 -55.19 26.65
N ASN A 636 16.22 -56.30 26.68
CA ASN A 636 17.63 -56.37 26.29
C ASN A 636 17.82 -56.71 24.80
N GLY A 637 16.72 -56.95 24.07
CA GLY A 637 16.71 -57.32 22.66
C GLY A 637 16.88 -58.81 22.40
N ASN A 638 16.82 -59.67 23.42
CA ASN A 638 16.89 -61.12 23.24
C ASN A 638 15.55 -61.66 22.76
N LEU A 639 15.55 -62.56 21.76
CA LEU A 639 14.36 -63.28 21.33
C LEU A 639 13.96 -64.31 22.40
N VAL A 640 12.78 -64.15 23.01
CA VAL A 640 12.29 -65.04 24.08
C VAL A 640 11.18 -65.96 23.63
N THR A 641 10.38 -65.57 22.62
CA THR A 641 9.41 -66.46 21.99
C THR A 641 9.28 -66.21 20.49
N ARG A 642 9.02 -67.28 19.73
CA ARG A 642 8.63 -67.25 18.32
C ARG A 642 7.41 -68.14 18.15
N GLU A 643 6.34 -67.59 17.62
CA GLU A 643 5.13 -68.33 17.26
C GLU A 643 4.97 -68.29 15.74
N GLY A 644 4.63 -69.42 15.11
CA GLY A 644 4.45 -69.49 13.67
C GLY A 644 3.23 -70.30 13.27
N VAL A 645 2.63 -69.92 12.14
CA VAL A 645 1.54 -70.63 11.47
C VAL A 645 2.07 -71.10 10.13
N ASN A 646 2.12 -72.41 9.92
CA ASN A 646 2.56 -73.02 8.67
C ASN A 646 1.44 -73.01 7.62
N ASP A 647 1.76 -73.23 6.34
CA ASP A 647 0.76 -73.20 5.25
C ASP A 647 -0.29 -74.32 5.36
N ASP A 648 0.08 -75.41 6.04
CA ASP A 648 -0.80 -76.54 6.38
C ASP A 648 -1.71 -76.27 7.60
N GLY A 649 -1.60 -75.08 8.21
CA GLY A 649 -2.36 -74.64 9.37
C GLY A 649 -1.84 -75.16 10.72
N PHE A 650 -0.78 -75.96 10.75
CA PHE A 650 -0.12 -76.31 12.02
C PHE A 650 0.52 -75.07 12.63
N THR A 651 0.52 -75.00 13.97
CA THR A 651 1.19 -73.91 14.69
C THR A 651 2.34 -74.42 15.49
N TYR A 652 3.37 -73.60 15.65
CA TYR A 652 4.47 -73.90 16.56
C TYR A 652 4.79 -72.71 17.44
N ARG A 653 5.37 -72.99 18.61
CA ARG A 653 5.85 -71.99 19.56
C ARG A 653 7.19 -72.39 20.12
N THR A 654 8.23 -71.66 19.77
CA THR A 654 9.56 -71.75 20.38
C THR A 654 9.67 -70.78 21.55
N VAL A 655 10.24 -71.23 22.66
CA VAL A 655 10.53 -70.43 23.85
C VAL A 655 12.01 -70.59 24.18
N TRP A 656 12.69 -69.47 24.39
CA TRP A 656 14.09 -69.42 24.81
C TRP A 656 14.20 -68.95 26.25
N ASP A 657 15.11 -69.55 27.00
CA ASP A 657 15.43 -69.18 28.38
C ASP A 657 16.55 -68.13 28.40
N ALA A 658 16.22 -66.91 27.99
CA ALA A 658 17.22 -65.85 27.84
C ALA A 658 17.89 -65.44 29.17
N ASP A 659 17.24 -65.68 30.32
CA ASP A 659 17.78 -65.36 31.65
C ASP A 659 18.54 -66.53 32.30
N GLY A 660 18.53 -67.72 31.67
CA GLY A 660 19.20 -68.93 32.19
C GLY A 660 18.65 -69.42 33.52
N THR A 661 17.39 -69.13 33.85
CA THR A 661 16.77 -69.50 35.13
C THR A 661 16.09 -70.87 35.12
N ARG A 662 15.93 -71.48 33.95
CA ARG A 662 15.26 -72.77 33.74
C ARG A 662 16.29 -73.85 33.48
N PRO A 663 15.96 -75.14 33.66
CA PRO A 663 16.89 -76.25 33.40
C PRO A 663 17.08 -76.55 31.90
N TRP A 664 16.55 -75.69 31.04
CA TRP A 664 16.59 -75.83 29.59
C TRP A 664 16.82 -74.48 28.93
N SER A 665 17.50 -74.50 27.79
CA SER A 665 17.87 -73.31 27.04
C SER A 665 16.82 -72.92 26.00
N SER A 666 16.12 -73.90 25.43
CA SER A 666 14.94 -73.65 24.60
C SER A 666 14.04 -74.87 24.44
N TYR A 667 12.78 -74.65 24.09
CA TYR A 667 11.91 -75.70 23.58
C TYR A 667 10.96 -75.16 22.50
N THR A 668 10.44 -76.04 21.64
CA THR A 668 9.42 -75.77 20.63
C THR A 668 8.25 -76.71 20.81
N ASP A 669 7.06 -76.15 21.01
CA ASP A 669 5.78 -76.85 20.93
C ASP A 669 5.25 -76.83 19.50
N PHE A 670 4.63 -77.91 19.06
CA PHE A 670 3.90 -78.03 17.80
C PHE A 670 2.47 -78.46 18.12
N ASN A 671 1.50 -77.72 17.63
CA ASN A 671 0.08 -77.96 17.87
C ASN A 671 -0.63 -78.30 16.56
N SER A 672 -1.59 -79.23 16.65
CA SER A 672 -2.47 -79.60 15.54
C SER A 672 -3.54 -78.54 15.27
N LEU A 673 -4.29 -78.71 14.17
CA LEU A 673 -5.36 -77.82 13.70
C LEU A 673 -6.47 -77.55 14.74
N ASP A 674 -6.65 -78.43 15.72
CA ASP A 674 -7.61 -78.31 16.81
C ASP A 674 -7.04 -77.59 18.06
N GLY A 675 -5.81 -77.08 17.97
CA GLY A 675 -5.10 -76.40 19.04
C GLY A 675 -4.51 -77.33 20.09
N GLN A 676 -4.61 -78.65 19.93
CA GLN A 676 -3.99 -79.59 20.86
C GLN A 676 -2.47 -79.67 20.62
N ARG A 677 -1.71 -79.67 21.72
CA ARG A 677 -0.27 -79.90 21.66
C ARG A 677 -0.02 -81.33 21.20
N TRP A 678 0.61 -81.47 20.05
CA TRP A 678 0.92 -82.76 19.45
C TRP A 678 2.33 -83.23 19.85
N TYR A 679 3.28 -82.31 19.87
CA TYR A 679 4.70 -82.63 20.00
C TYR A 679 5.50 -81.46 20.58
N ARG A 680 6.56 -81.74 21.35
CA ARG A 680 7.52 -80.77 21.89
C ARG A 680 8.91 -81.31 21.67
N GLN A 681 9.84 -80.42 21.33
CA GLN A 681 11.27 -80.72 21.39
C GLN A 681 12.03 -79.60 22.08
N GLY A 682 13.14 -79.89 22.75
CA GLY A 682 13.94 -78.85 23.37
C GLY A 682 15.37 -79.25 23.65
N ILE A 683 16.14 -78.28 24.12
CA ILE A 683 17.56 -78.38 24.45
C ILE A 683 17.71 -78.01 25.92
N ASN A 684 18.26 -78.91 26.72
CA ASN A 684 18.60 -78.65 28.12
C ASN A 684 19.91 -77.85 28.22
N ASP A 685 20.18 -77.17 29.33
CA ASP A 685 21.40 -76.32 29.46
C ASP A 685 22.71 -77.10 29.37
N ASN A 686 22.65 -78.40 29.67
CA ASN A 686 23.78 -79.31 29.55
C ASN A 686 24.03 -79.82 28.11
N GLY A 687 23.28 -79.30 27.12
CA GLY A 687 23.37 -79.68 25.70
C GLY A 687 22.63 -80.96 25.32
N THR A 688 21.99 -81.66 26.27
CA THR A 688 21.10 -82.79 25.94
C THR A 688 19.82 -82.28 25.26
N THR A 689 19.22 -83.08 24.39
CA THR A 689 17.94 -82.74 23.76
C THR A 689 16.82 -83.63 24.28
N PHE A 690 15.60 -83.14 24.26
CA PHE A 690 14.43 -83.94 24.62
C PHE A 690 13.31 -83.78 23.60
N ARG A 691 12.44 -84.78 23.56
CA ARG A 691 11.29 -84.87 22.67
C ARG A 691 10.11 -85.45 23.44
N THR A 692 9.01 -84.72 23.54
CA THR A 692 7.77 -85.20 24.17
C THR A 692 6.65 -85.27 23.14
N THR A 693 5.91 -86.36 23.12
CA THR A 693 4.69 -86.53 22.31
C THR A 693 3.47 -86.68 23.22
N TRP A 694 2.32 -86.17 22.79
CA TRP A 694 1.07 -86.28 23.55
C TRP A 694 -0.01 -87.02 22.75
N GLN A 695 -0.77 -87.86 23.45
CA GLN A 695 -2.02 -88.45 22.96
C GLN A 695 -3.07 -88.32 24.08
N GLY A 696 -3.86 -87.25 24.04
CA GLY A 696 -4.74 -86.88 25.15
C GLY A 696 -3.95 -86.48 26.41
N GLU A 697 -4.24 -87.10 27.55
CA GLU A 697 -3.53 -86.85 28.83
C GLU A 697 -2.22 -87.65 29.00
N ILE A 698 -1.89 -88.52 28.03
CA ILE A 698 -0.68 -89.35 28.06
C ILE A 698 0.47 -88.58 27.38
N SER A 699 1.64 -88.56 28.01
CA SER A 699 2.85 -87.97 27.43
C SER A 699 4.02 -88.94 27.44
N ASP A 700 4.79 -88.97 26.35
CA ASP A 700 5.96 -89.83 26.18
C ASP A 700 7.19 -88.98 25.81
N THR A 701 8.18 -88.93 26.69
CA THR A 701 9.37 -88.08 26.59
C THR A 701 10.63 -88.90 26.37
N TYR A 702 11.39 -88.57 25.33
CA TYR A 702 12.67 -89.18 24.98
C TYR A 702 13.79 -88.15 25.18
N THR A 703 14.86 -88.50 25.90
CA THR A 703 16.03 -87.65 26.09
C THR A 703 17.24 -88.23 25.36
N TYR A 704 18.05 -87.38 24.75
CA TYR A 704 19.22 -87.73 23.94
C TYR A 704 20.44 -86.92 24.39
N ASN A 705 21.63 -87.51 24.25
CA ASN A 705 22.90 -86.81 24.39
C ASN A 705 23.07 -85.72 23.32
N ALA A 706 24.05 -84.84 23.54
CA ALA A 706 24.42 -83.80 22.57
C ALA A 706 24.87 -84.36 21.20
N ASP A 707 25.33 -85.62 21.14
CA ASP A 707 25.68 -86.33 19.90
C ASP A 707 24.48 -87.02 19.22
N GLY A 708 23.27 -86.86 19.77
CA GLY A 708 22.04 -87.47 19.28
C GLY A 708 21.79 -88.91 19.73
N SER A 709 22.67 -89.52 20.53
CA SER A 709 22.46 -90.86 21.07
C SER A 709 21.37 -90.87 22.16
N PHE A 710 20.51 -91.89 22.17
CA PHE A 710 19.38 -92.00 23.11
C PHE A 710 19.84 -92.25 24.55
N LEU A 711 19.26 -91.52 25.52
CA LEU A 711 19.60 -91.59 26.94
C LEU A 711 18.55 -92.37 27.74
N TYR A 712 17.29 -91.92 27.71
CA TYR A 712 16.18 -92.54 28.44
C TYR A 712 14.81 -92.07 27.91
N ARG A 713 13.77 -92.81 28.28
CA ARG A 713 12.37 -92.53 27.94
C ARG A 713 11.50 -92.48 29.22
N ASP A 714 10.65 -91.47 29.32
CA ASP A 714 9.69 -91.28 30.40
C ASP A 714 8.25 -91.26 29.86
N VAL A 715 7.38 -92.15 30.37
CA VAL A 715 5.96 -92.19 30.02
C VAL A 715 5.10 -91.80 31.22
N TYR A 716 4.22 -90.83 31.02
CA TYR A 716 3.21 -90.40 31.98
C TYR A 716 1.81 -90.77 31.47
N ASN A 717 1.04 -91.51 32.28
CA ASN A 717 -0.26 -92.07 31.89
C ASN A 717 -1.48 -91.35 32.53
N GLY A 718 -1.41 -90.02 32.67
CA GLY A 718 -2.50 -89.21 33.23
C GLY A 718 -2.60 -89.21 34.76
N PRO A 719 -3.60 -88.52 35.35
CA PRO A 719 -3.70 -88.22 36.78
C PRO A 719 -3.78 -89.45 37.71
N ALA A 720 -4.19 -90.61 37.18
CA ALA A 720 -4.33 -91.87 37.91
C ALA A 720 -3.26 -92.93 37.55
N GLY A 721 -2.30 -92.59 36.68
CA GLY A 721 -1.31 -93.52 36.13
C GLY A 721 0.09 -93.41 36.74
N ALA A 722 0.84 -94.52 36.73
CA ALA A 722 2.25 -94.57 37.15
C ALA A 722 3.17 -93.90 36.11
N LEU A 723 4.21 -93.20 36.57
CA LEU A 723 5.31 -92.71 35.73
C LEU A 723 6.25 -93.89 35.45
N THR A 724 6.59 -94.14 34.20
CA THR A 724 7.51 -95.21 33.80
C THR A 724 8.79 -94.61 33.22
N HIS A 725 9.93 -94.84 33.87
CA HIS A 725 11.26 -94.41 33.41
C HIS A 725 12.05 -95.58 32.84
N GLN A 726 12.62 -95.45 31.64
CA GLN A 726 13.42 -96.48 30.96
C GLN A 726 14.78 -95.90 30.55
N SER A 727 15.87 -96.32 31.22
CA SER A 727 17.23 -95.84 30.94
C SER A 727 17.96 -96.72 29.91
N HIS A 728 18.67 -96.10 28.96
CA HIS A 728 19.51 -96.81 27.98
C HIS A 728 20.83 -97.31 28.59
N ALA A 729 21.41 -96.54 29.52
CA ALA A 729 22.70 -96.87 30.14
C ALA A 729 22.65 -98.13 31.03
N THR A 730 21.47 -98.50 31.56
CA THR A 730 21.33 -99.65 32.47
C THR A 730 20.27 -100.67 32.06
N GLY A 731 19.50 -100.43 30.99
CA GLY A 731 18.43 -101.32 30.53
C GLY A 731 17.30 -101.53 31.56
N THR A 732 17.17 -100.63 32.54
CA THR A 732 16.29 -100.78 33.71
C THR A 732 15.01 -99.97 33.52
N THR A 733 13.84 -100.59 33.72
CA THR A 733 12.54 -99.91 33.78
C THR A 733 12.13 -99.71 35.24
N VAL A 734 11.85 -98.47 35.65
CA VAL A 734 11.42 -98.12 37.01
C VAL A 734 10.01 -97.52 36.96
N TYR A 735 9.11 -98.02 37.81
CA TYR A 735 7.73 -97.53 37.95
C TYR A 735 7.59 -96.69 39.21
N TYR A 736 7.04 -95.47 39.09
CA TYR A 736 6.76 -94.58 40.22
C TYR A 736 5.25 -94.38 40.39
N ASN A 737 4.72 -94.62 41.59
CA ASN A 737 3.34 -94.30 41.97
C ASN A 737 3.26 -92.89 42.56
N VAL A 738 2.27 -92.10 42.13
CA VAL A 738 2.08 -90.72 42.60
C VAL A 738 1.54 -90.74 44.04
N GLY A 739 2.37 -90.36 45.03
CA GLY A 739 1.95 -90.29 46.43
C GLY A 739 2.98 -89.96 47.52
N GLN A 740 4.25 -89.61 47.24
CA GLN A 740 5.22 -89.21 48.28
C GLN A 740 6.11 -88.04 47.89
N SER A 741 6.39 -87.16 48.86
CA SER A 741 7.15 -85.91 48.71
C SER A 741 8.63 -86.15 48.44
N LEU A 742 9.22 -85.32 47.56
CA LEU A 742 10.65 -85.34 47.24
C LEU A 742 11.49 -84.85 48.44
N GLY A 743 12.18 -85.80 49.09
CA GLY A 743 13.30 -85.56 49.99
C GLY A 743 14.63 -85.78 49.27
N THR A 744 15.53 -84.83 49.47
CA THR A 744 16.98 -84.74 49.22
C THR A 744 17.74 -85.98 48.70
N VAL A 745 18.53 -85.73 47.65
CA VAL A 745 19.64 -86.48 47.04
C VAL A 745 20.33 -87.52 47.94
N GLY A 746 20.49 -88.74 47.43
CA GLY A 746 21.47 -89.70 47.98
C GLY A 746 21.34 -91.12 47.44
N SER A 747 22.33 -91.51 46.63
CA SER A 747 22.80 -92.89 46.38
C SER A 747 21.82 -93.93 45.78
N PHE A 748 22.13 -94.36 44.55
CA PHE A 748 21.62 -95.60 43.95
C PHE A 748 22.02 -96.84 44.77
N PRO A 749 21.13 -97.84 44.85
CA PRO A 749 21.56 -99.23 44.83
C PRO A 749 20.99 -99.98 43.60
N SER A 750 21.79 -100.93 43.14
CA SER A 750 21.58 -101.83 42.02
C SER A 750 20.43 -102.80 42.23
N PHE A 751 19.69 -103.13 41.16
CA PHE A 751 18.88 -104.34 41.09
C PHE A 751 18.96 -105.05 39.74
N ALA A 752 18.78 -106.37 39.86
CA ALA A 752 19.13 -107.42 38.92
C ALA A 752 18.24 -107.51 37.68
N SER A 753 18.85 -108.07 36.63
CA SER A 753 18.30 -108.38 35.32
C SER A 753 17.22 -109.47 35.34
N ILE A 754 16.16 -109.27 34.55
CA ILE A 754 15.19 -110.31 34.13
C ILE A 754 15.04 -110.20 32.59
N PRO A 755 15.11 -111.30 31.81
CA PRO A 755 15.11 -111.24 30.35
C PRO A 755 13.72 -111.18 29.68
N ILE A 756 13.71 -110.54 28.51
CA ILE A 756 12.62 -110.27 27.56
C ILE A 756 12.28 -111.51 26.71
N PRO A 757 11.02 -111.69 26.25
CA PRO A 757 10.70 -112.41 25.01
C PRO A 757 10.34 -111.46 23.85
N ASN A 758 11.00 -111.65 22.70
CA ASN A 758 10.82 -110.95 21.42
C ASN A 758 9.49 -111.26 20.72
N GLY A 759 8.95 -110.27 20.00
CA GLY A 759 7.87 -110.43 19.02
C GLY A 759 7.59 -109.12 18.23
N LEU A 760 8.03 -109.10 16.97
CA LEU A 760 7.94 -108.08 15.90
C LEU A 760 6.51 -107.55 15.58
N PRO A 761 6.29 -106.45 14.81
CA PRO A 761 7.11 -106.02 13.66
C PRO A 761 7.43 -104.53 13.47
N GLU A 762 8.49 -104.33 12.69
CA GLU A 762 8.94 -103.09 12.06
C GLU A 762 7.84 -102.46 11.20
N GLY A 763 7.51 -101.21 11.49
CA GLY A 763 6.68 -100.34 10.67
C GLY A 763 7.47 -99.10 10.27
N SER A 764 7.91 -99.09 9.00
CA SER A 764 8.17 -97.92 8.13
C SER A 764 8.30 -96.55 8.80
N ILE A 765 9.54 -96.09 8.97
CA ILE A 765 9.90 -94.68 9.16
C ILE A 765 9.96 -94.02 7.76
N PRO A 766 9.17 -93.00 7.44
CA PRO A 766 9.42 -92.20 6.25
C PRO A 766 10.65 -91.32 6.48
N THR A 767 11.67 -91.51 5.65
CA THR A 767 12.82 -90.62 5.49
C THR A 767 12.35 -89.31 4.87
N LEU A 768 12.27 -88.24 5.66
CA LEU A 768 12.29 -86.88 5.13
C LEU A 768 13.75 -86.43 5.06
N SER A 769 14.31 -86.49 3.86
CA SER A 769 15.56 -85.82 3.52
C SER A 769 15.27 -84.33 3.33
N ALA A 770 15.70 -83.50 4.28
CA ALA A 770 15.93 -82.09 4.01
C ALA A 770 17.23 -81.71 4.72
N SER A 771 18.28 -81.54 3.94
CA SER A 771 19.51 -80.90 4.40
C SER A 771 19.18 -79.46 4.82
N PRO A 772 19.74 -78.94 5.91
CA PRO A 772 19.60 -77.53 6.24
C PRO A 772 20.30 -76.68 5.17
N PRO A 773 19.63 -75.68 4.57
CA PRO A 773 20.31 -74.70 3.74
C PRO A 773 21.25 -73.84 4.60
N VAL A 774 22.50 -73.74 4.15
CA VAL A 774 23.48 -72.75 4.58
C VAL A 774 22.99 -71.39 4.06
N PHE A 775 22.56 -70.50 4.95
CA PHE A 775 22.31 -69.10 4.60
C PHE A 775 23.54 -68.26 4.92
N THR A 776 24.14 -67.69 3.88
CA THR A 776 25.17 -66.65 3.94
C THR A 776 24.54 -65.33 4.37
N PHE A 777 25.08 -64.71 5.43
CA PHE A 777 24.81 -63.31 5.78
C PHE A 777 25.50 -62.40 4.75
N GLU A 778 24.75 -61.75 3.86
CA GLU A 778 25.21 -60.50 3.24
C GLU A 778 24.87 -59.35 4.18
N GLY A 779 25.89 -58.83 4.86
CA GLY A 779 25.77 -57.64 5.68
C GLY A 779 25.63 -56.40 4.80
N ILE A 780 24.45 -55.80 4.79
CA ILE A 780 24.29 -54.40 4.41
C ILE A 780 24.79 -53.56 5.59
N MET A 781 25.98 -52.99 5.42
CA MET A 781 26.55 -51.99 6.33
C MET A 781 25.72 -50.70 6.25
N LEU A 782 25.13 -50.29 7.38
CA LEU A 782 24.64 -48.94 7.58
C LEU A 782 25.85 -48.00 7.83
N PRO A 783 26.00 -46.87 7.11
CA PRO A 783 26.96 -45.85 7.50
C PRO A 783 26.45 -45.10 8.74
N ALA A 784 27.28 -45.04 9.77
CA ALA A 784 27.10 -44.14 10.90
C ALA A 784 27.30 -42.68 10.45
N ILE A 785 26.25 -41.86 10.54
CA ILE A 785 26.36 -40.41 10.39
C ILE A 785 26.32 -39.78 11.80
N ILE A 786 27.42 -39.13 12.14
CA ILE A 786 27.58 -38.28 13.33
C ILE A 786 26.85 -36.97 13.07
N ILE A 787 25.79 -36.69 13.82
CA ILE A 787 25.16 -35.37 13.85
C ILE A 787 25.92 -34.50 14.85
N VAL A 788 26.67 -33.52 14.33
CA VAL A 788 27.21 -32.40 15.10
C VAL A 788 26.09 -31.37 15.25
N GLY A 789 25.50 -31.28 16.43
CA GLY A 789 24.58 -30.21 16.77
C GLY A 789 25.34 -28.95 17.20
N THR A 790 25.37 -27.94 16.34
CA THR A 790 25.67 -26.56 16.74
C THR A 790 24.39 -25.90 17.23
N ARG A 791 24.29 -25.66 18.55
CA ARG A 791 23.33 -24.71 19.14
C ARG A 791 23.80 -23.29 18.82
N GLY A 792 23.02 -22.56 18.04
CA GLY A 792 23.05 -21.11 17.98
C GLY A 792 21.73 -20.58 18.53
N GLY A 793 21.80 -19.96 19.70
CA GLY A 793 20.78 -19.14 20.35
C GLY A 793 21.50 -18.05 21.11
#